data_AF-A0ABD5WUW0-F1
#
_entry.id   AF-A0ABD5WUW0-F1
#
_cell.length_a   1.000
_cell.length_b   1.000
_cell.length_c   1.000
_cell.angle_alpha   90.00
_cell.angle_beta   90.00
_cell.angle_gamma   90.00
#
_symmetry.space_group_name_H-M   'P 1'
#
loop_
_entity.id
_entity.type
_entity.pdbx_description
1 polymer ?
#
loop_
_entity_poly.entity_id
_entity_poly.type
_entity_poly.pdbx_seq_one_letter_code
_entity_poly.pdbx_strand_id
1 'polypeptide(L)'
;MSQSSRLRRTAAVALVVAVTVVVGVAPVAVGTTPTVSIGTDGGQLQTATTIDSCTTITQPGVYRLADDITADISGACLHVRSSDVVLDGNGHTVTGDGVGTAVLAYEGTPDGVADGPLSNVTVRNISVTDWQDGVEIGTNIDEGVEGVRVLGVTASDNRFGISFTESRDIEVRAVTATGNRVGFYFWETYDGSVDGLTATDNDEVGLYLAQNVGRITFTDAELTGNGADRSDRGALRMSDDVGENVIRDSYIADNAGHGITLSDTYNGNTIRDTIIENNGGSGIYGDYASGERLIDVTIRDNGGHAIDVEDGSIELTRVSVDDVRVTMQGGAAEVDADEDDPFWLDTVQSDTLPTATAGAPVADEALVANRLPASLRVVYDLDSAGYTDSEVDLWRYNGAGWAFEADGSVTGDRFVATVDRDGTFVPLGPTDGGDGGDAGDLEDATLEVLSTEENQFEYEIVVEGTAEKSMTEDVAADSGDRVVDNGDGTVTISGSTGSNSGDAFTVSGRIVSVEISGVDDGYQLVLDGEDVTDEYAPVNGDDDSDDGESEAILEVLSTEENQFEYEIVVEGTAEKTMTEDVAADSSDRVVDNGDGTVTITGSTGSNSGDAFAITGTVVSVEIDGVDDGYEVLVDGDSVSSGIVTDDGADADDDDGGDDTAGAEVVLEVLSTEENQFEYEIVVDGTAEKTMTEDVAADSGDRVVDNGDGTVTISGSTGSNSGDAFTITGTVVSVEISGTDDGYEVLVDGDSVSSGIVTDDGDDADDGDDGDADDSDDDTADSEVILEVLSTEENQFEYEIVVEGTAEKTMTDDVAADSGDQVVDNGDGTVTISGSTGSNSGDAFVITGTVVSVEIDGADDGYRIVVDGDDVTDEYD
;
A
#
# COMPACT_ATOMS: atom_id res chain seq x y z
N MET A 1 -9.64 -58.52 13.17
CA MET A 1 -8.17 -58.36 13.29
C MET A 1 -7.86 -57.02 12.62
N SER A 2 -8.16 -55.85 13.18
CA SER A 2 -7.62 -55.19 14.39
C SER A 2 -6.09 -55.24 14.46
N GLN A 3 -5.44 -54.20 13.93
CA GLN A 3 -4.38 -53.50 14.64
C GLN A 3 -4.43 -52.02 14.27
N SER A 4 -4.57 -51.21 15.32
CA SER A 4 -4.59 -49.77 15.36
C SER A 4 -3.20 -49.32 15.80
N SER A 5 -2.57 -48.41 15.06
CA SER A 5 -1.38 -47.67 15.49
C SER A 5 -1.82 -46.27 15.92
N ARG A 6 -2.06 -46.14 17.23
CA ARG A 6 -2.17 -44.86 17.93
C ARG A 6 -0.77 -44.27 18.06
N LEU A 7 -0.48 -43.18 17.35
CA LEU A 7 0.64 -42.30 17.67
C LEU A 7 0.20 -41.36 18.80
N ARG A 8 1.13 -41.17 19.74
CA ARG A 8 0.90 -40.62 21.07
C ARG A 8 1.12 -39.12 21.03
N ARG A 9 0.11 -38.34 21.44
CA ARG A 9 0.27 -36.97 21.92
C ARG A 9 1.24 -36.99 23.11
N THR A 10 2.35 -36.30 22.98
CA THR A 10 3.31 -36.09 24.07
C THR A 10 2.99 -34.74 24.68
N ALA A 11 2.43 -34.75 25.89
CA ALA A 11 2.25 -33.56 26.69
C ALA A 11 3.65 -33.05 27.13
N ALA A 12 4.01 -31.84 26.72
CA ALA A 12 5.13 -31.11 27.30
C ALA A 12 4.71 -30.61 28.69
N VAL A 13 5.41 -31.09 29.72
CA VAL A 13 5.27 -30.65 31.10
C VAL A 13 6.22 -29.49 31.30
N ALA A 14 5.69 -28.28 31.51
CA ALA A 14 6.47 -27.11 31.91
C ALA A 14 7.14 -27.35 33.28
N LEU A 15 8.47 -27.29 33.30
CA LEU A 15 9.30 -27.41 34.50
C LEU A 15 9.55 -26.01 35.06
N VAL A 16 8.82 -25.62 36.11
CA VAL A 16 9.09 -24.39 36.87
C VAL A 16 10.40 -24.54 37.64
N VAL A 17 11.44 -23.81 37.23
CA VAL A 17 12.69 -23.65 37.98
C VAL A 17 12.53 -22.46 38.94
N ALA A 18 12.41 -22.75 40.24
CA ALA A 18 12.44 -21.72 41.28
C ALA A 18 13.88 -21.24 41.51
N VAL A 19 14.20 -20.02 41.06
CA VAL A 19 15.43 -19.32 41.42
C VAL A 19 15.20 -18.54 42.71
N THR A 20 15.77 -19.02 43.82
CA THR A 20 15.88 -18.25 45.07
C THR A 20 17.03 -17.26 44.99
N VAL A 21 16.74 -15.97 44.85
CA VAL A 21 17.71 -14.88 45.07
C VAL A 21 17.72 -14.50 46.55
N VAL A 22 18.87 -14.70 47.20
CA VAL A 22 19.15 -14.21 48.57
C VAL A 22 19.81 -12.84 48.45
N VAL A 23 19.05 -11.76 48.62
CA VAL A 23 19.62 -10.40 48.73
C VAL A 23 20.10 -10.17 50.17
N GLY A 24 21.42 -10.06 50.34
CA GLY A 24 22.05 -9.65 51.58
C GLY A 24 21.96 -8.14 51.76
N VAL A 25 21.20 -7.68 52.76
CA VAL A 25 21.09 -6.26 53.11
C VAL A 25 22.31 -5.83 53.95
N ALA A 26 23.13 -4.93 53.43
CA ALA A 26 24.14 -4.20 54.21
C ALA A 26 23.55 -2.84 54.67
N PRO A 27 23.84 -2.37 55.90
CA PRO A 27 23.28 -1.12 56.40
C PRO A 27 24.06 0.08 55.83
N VAL A 28 23.41 0.88 54.98
CA VAL A 28 23.92 2.18 54.54
C VAL A 28 23.54 3.25 55.58
N ALA A 29 24.51 4.10 55.91
CA ALA A 29 24.41 5.15 56.91
C ALA A 29 23.48 6.28 56.46
N VAL A 30 22.62 6.74 57.38
CA VAL A 30 21.72 7.88 57.20
C VAL A 30 22.52 9.17 57.11
N GLY A 31 22.69 9.68 55.88
CA GLY A 31 23.04 11.07 55.62
C GLY A 31 21.79 11.94 55.67
N THR A 32 21.88 13.07 56.36
CA THR A 32 20.79 14.06 56.50
C THR A 32 20.48 14.72 55.15
N THR A 33 19.32 14.40 54.57
CA THR A 33 18.74 15.12 53.42
C THR A 33 17.94 16.35 53.86
N PRO A 34 17.82 17.38 52.99
CA PRO A 34 17.13 18.62 53.31
C PRO A 34 15.63 18.39 53.45
N THR A 35 15.00 19.11 54.38
CA THR A 35 13.55 19.15 54.55
C THR A 35 12.91 19.79 53.32
N VAL A 36 12.32 18.97 52.45
CA VAL A 36 11.33 19.40 51.48
C VAL A 36 10.04 19.67 52.25
N SER A 37 9.62 20.92 52.29
CA SER A 37 8.28 21.30 52.75
C SER A 37 7.26 20.87 51.72
N ILE A 38 6.68 19.70 51.95
CA ILE A 38 5.52 19.20 51.22
C ILE A 38 4.38 20.20 51.45
N GLY A 39 3.95 20.86 50.38
CA GLY A 39 2.71 21.61 50.38
C GLY A 39 1.58 20.65 50.70
N THR A 40 0.87 20.91 51.79
CA THR A 40 -0.34 20.18 52.14
C THR A 40 -1.43 20.57 51.15
N ASP A 41 -1.57 19.79 50.08
CA ASP A 41 -2.85 19.66 49.42
C ASP A 41 -3.49 18.32 49.82
N GLY A 42 -4.78 18.39 50.16
CA GLY A 42 -5.47 17.48 51.06
C GLY A 42 -5.91 16.15 50.45
N GLY A 43 -5.02 15.37 49.84
CA GLY A 43 -5.30 13.98 49.46
C GLY A 43 -5.47 13.09 50.69
N GLN A 44 -6.69 12.96 51.22
CA GLN A 44 -6.98 11.93 52.21
C GLN A 44 -6.74 10.57 51.56
N LEU A 45 -5.89 9.73 52.17
CA LEU A 45 -5.92 8.28 51.93
C LEU A 45 -7.35 7.80 52.25
N GLN A 46 -8.20 7.68 51.24
CA GLN A 46 -9.54 7.17 51.42
C GLN A 46 -9.42 5.73 51.93
N THR A 47 -10.05 5.46 53.07
CA THR A 47 -10.10 4.11 53.62
C THR A 47 -11.13 3.33 52.82
N ALA A 48 -10.71 2.23 52.18
CA ALA A 48 -11.59 1.45 51.33
C ALA A 48 -12.82 0.93 52.11
N THR A 49 -14.00 1.14 51.54
CA THR A 49 -15.27 0.61 52.03
C THR A 49 -15.35 -0.87 51.66
N THR A 50 -15.43 -1.73 52.67
CA THR A 50 -15.58 -3.17 52.43
C THR A 50 -17.01 -3.51 51.99
N ILE A 51 -17.13 -4.35 50.96
CA ILE A 51 -18.38 -4.91 50.43
C ILE A 51 -18.29 -6.45 50.41
N ASP A 52 -19.36 -7.13 50.82
CA ASP A 52 -19.43 -8.60 50.96
C ASP A 52 -20.75 -9.18 50.39
N SER A 53 -21.52 -8.35 49.68
CA SER A 53 -22.76 -8.73 49.00
C SER A 53 -23.06 -7.73 47.88
N CYS A 54 -23.98 -8.07 46.97
CA CYS A 54 -24.43 -7.15 45.92
C CYS A 54 -24.80 -5.78 46.49
N THR A 55 -24.24 -4.72 45.90
CA THR A 55 -24.25 -3.37 46.45
C THR A 55 -24.38 -2.35 45.32
N THR A 56 -25.23 -1.36 45.52
CA THR A 56 -25.26 -0.14 44.70
C THR A 56 -24.33 0.91 45.33
N ILE A 57 -23.36 1.38 44.56
CA ILE A 57 -22.37 2.38 44.94
C ILE A 57 -22.84 3.75 44.44
N THR A 58 -23.31 4.60 45.35
CA THR A 58 -23.88 5.92 45.02
C THR A 58 -23.05 7.07 45.58
N GLN A 59 -21.80 6.82 45.98
CA GLN A 59 -20.90 7.82 46.53
C GLN A 59 -19.47 7.58 46.02
N PRO A 60 -18.69 8.65 45.74
CA PRO A 60 -17.29 8.54 45.39
C PRO A 60 -16.49 7.77 46.43
N GLY A 61 -15.46 7.05 45.99
CA GLY A 61 -14.48 6.42 46.86
C GLY A 61 -14.03 5.03 46.43
N VAL A 62 -13.25 4.39 47.30
CA VAL A 62 -12.69 3.05 47.06
C VAL A 62 -13.57 2.01 47.73
N TYR A 63 -14.02 1.01 46.97
CA TYR A 63 -14.84 -0.11 47.44
C TYR A 63 -14.10 -1.41 47.18
N ARG A 64 -14.02 -2.28 48.18
CA ARG A 64 -13.25 -3.52 48.10
C ARG A 64 -14.06 -4.74 48.51
N LEU A 65 -14.08 -5.78 47.67
CA LEU A 65 -14.66 -7.07 48.02
C LEU A 65 -13.87 -7.74 49.16
N ALA A 66 -14.59 -8.28 50.14
CA ALA A 66 -14.00 -9.04 51.25
C ALA A 66 -14.05 -10.56 51.07
N ASP A 67 -14.99 -11.04 50.26
CA ASP A 67 -15.24 -12.46 49.98
C ASP A 67 -15.92 -12.57 48.60
N ASP A 68 -15.96 -13.79 48.06
CA ASP A 68 -16.70 -14.09 46.83
C ASP A 68 -18.21 -13.86 47.03
N ILE A 69 -18.90 -13.43 45.97
CA ILE A 69 -20.35 -13.21 45.96
C ILE A 69 -21.00 -14.23 45.02
N THR A 70 -22.10 -14.85 45.47
CA THR A 70 -22.99 -15.61 44.61
C THR A 70 -24.37 -14.95 44.64
N ALA A 71 -24.93 -14.69 43.47
CA ALA A 71 -26.20 -14.00 43.32
C ALA A 71 -27.12 -14.71 42.31
N ASP A 72 -28.42 -14.62 42.59
CA ASP A 72 -29.53 -15.09 41.74
C ASP A 72 -30.46 -13.88 41.66
N ILE A 73 -30.08 -12.93 40.79
CA ILE A 73 -30.75 -11.65 40.62
C ILE A 73 -30.78 -11.30 39.12
N SER A 74 -31.88 -10.71 38.67
CA SER A 74 -32.04 -10.31 37.27
C SER A 74 -31.51 -8.91 36.94
N GLY A 75 -30.81 -8.26 37.87
CA GLY A 75 -30.29 -6.90 37.71
C GLY A 75 -28.81 -6.83 38.10
N ALA A 76 -28.27 -5.63 38.23
CA ALA A 76 -26.87 -5.44 38.57
C ALA A 76 -26.53 -5.88 40.01
N CYS A 77 -25.49 -6.69 40.19
CA CYS A 77 -24.99 -7.04 41.52
C CYS A 77 -24.13 -5.93 42.12
N LEU A 78 -23.09 -5.49 41.41
CA LEU A 78 -22.23 -4.37 41.79
C LEU A 78 -22.54 -3.21 40.86
N HIS A 79 -23.41 -2.30 41.30
CA HIS A 79 -23.88 -1.18 40.46
C HIS A 79 -23.21 0.12 40.86
N VAL A 80 -22.28 0.62 40.05
CA VAL A 80 -21.61 1.91 40.21
C VAL A 80 -22.48 3.01 39.59
N ARG A 81 -22.92 3.95 40.43
CA ARG A 81 -23.79 5.09 40.09
C ARG A 81 -23.18 6.42 40.57
N SER A 82 -21.88 6.52 40.59
CA SER A 82 -21.17 7.72 41.04
C SER A 82 -19.82 7.78 40.36
N SER A 83 -19.42 8.98 39.96
CA SER A 83 -18.05 9.27 39.54
C SER A 83 -17.05 9.06 40.67
N ASP A 84 -15.77 9.02 40.31
CA ASP A 84 -14.63 8.89 41.23
C ASP A 84 -14.71 7.62 42.10
N VAL A 85 -15.04 6.49 41.47
CA VAL A 85 -15.18 5.19 42.13
C VAL A 85 -14.08 4.25 41.70
N VAL A 86 -13.45 3.61 42.68
CA VAL A 86 -12.58 2.45 42.46
C VAL A 86 -13.25 1.22 43.06
N LEU A 87 -13.72 0.33 42.20
CA LEU A 87 -14.19 -1.00 42.56
C LEU A 87 -13.03 -2.00 42.46
N ASP A 88 -12.54 -2.44 43.62
CA ASP A 88 -11.42 -3.35 43.78
C ASP A 88 -11.94 -4.74 44.19
N GLY A 89 -11.98 -5.68 43.25
CA GLY A 89 -12.40 -7.05 43.53
C GLY A 89 -11.45 -7.80 44.46
N ASN A 90 -10.22 -7.32 44.66
CA ASN A 90 -9.24 -7.94 45.56
C ASN A 90 -9.01 -9.46 45.27
N GLY A 91 -9.18 -9.86 44.01
CA GLY A 91 -9.07 -11.25 43.54
C GLY A 91 -10.29 -12.13 43.82
N HIS A 92 -11.42 -11.55 44.24
CA HIS A 92 -12.66 -12.28 44.51
C HIS A 92 -13.52 -12.47 43.26
N THR A 93 -14.36 -13.49 43.31
CA THR A 93 -15.29 -13.85 42.23
C THR A 93 -16.72 -13.39 42.52
N VAL A 94 -17.43 -12.92 41.49
CA VAL A 94 -18.86 -12.65 41.51
C VAL A 94 -19.57 -13.60 40.54
N THR A 95 -20.29 -14.58 41.08
CA THR A 95 -20.97 -15.64 40.32
C THR A 95 -22.48 -15.39 40.24
N GLY A 96 -23.03 -15.46 39.03
CA GLY A 96 -24.46 -15.34 38.74
C GLY A 96 -25.15 -16.69 38.53
N ASP A 97 -26.32 -16.65 37.90
CA ASP A 97 -27.13 -17.80 37.50
C ASP A 97 -27.52 -17.79 36.01
N GLY A 98 -26.80 -17.00 35.20
CA GLY A 98 -26.99 -16.79 33.77
C GLY A 98 -27.93 -15.65 33.41
N VAL A 99 -28.34 -14.82 34.37
CA VAL A 99 -29.17 -13.62 34.16
C VAL A 99 -28.58 -12.39 34.86
N GLY A 100 -28.94 -11.19 34.41
CA GLY A 100 -28.48 -9.93 35.00
C GLY A 100 -27.02 -9.59 34.71
N THR A 101 -26.49 -8.62 35.45
CA THR A 101 -25.15 -8.05 35.23
C THR A 101 -24.29 -8.14 36.49
N ALA A 102 -23.05 -8.61 36.40
CA ALA A 102 -22.18 -8.73 37.58
C ALA A 102 -21.72 -7.34 38.07
N VAL A 103 -21.14 -6.56 37.16
CA VAL A 103 -20.69 -5.18 37.39
C VAL A 103 -21.31 -4.27 36.34
N LEU A 104 -22.06 -3.26 36.78
CA LEU A 104 -22.63 -2.23 35.90
C LEU A 104 -22.13 -0.85 36.34
N ALA A 105 -21.50 -0.10 35.45
CA ALA A 105 -21.12 1.29 35.69
C ALA A 105 -21.98 2.22 34.83
N TYR A 106 -23.02 2.77 35.45
CA TYR A 106 -24.00 3.63 34.78
C TYR A 106 -24.86 4.38 35.81
N GLU A 107 -25.01 5.71 35.67
CA GLU A 107 -25.80 6.54 36.58
C GLU A 107 -27.31 6.47 36.30
N GLY A 108 -27.90 5.28 36.36
CA GLY A 108 -29.34 5.15 36.23
C GLY A 108 -29.89 3.92 36.90
N THR A 109 -31.00 3.40 36.38
CA THR A 109 -31.50 2.07 36.73
C THR A 109 -31.50 1.21 35.48
N PRO A 110 -31.31 -0.12 35.57
CA PRO A 110 -31.35 -1.00 34.39
C PRO A 110 -32.61 -0.86 33.52
N ASP A 111 -33.72 -0.35 34.07
CA ASP A 111 -34.99 -0.10 33.37
C ASP A 111 -35.31 1.41 33.18
N GLY A 112 -34.34 2.31 33.41
CA GLY A 112 -34.57 3.76 33.57
C GLY A 112 -33.84 4.63 32.56
N VAL A 113 -34.05 5.94 32.69
CA VAL A 113 -33.30 6.99 31.96
C VAL A 113 -32.05 7.33 32.78
N ALA A 114 -30.97 7.73 32.10
CA ALA A 114 -29.76 8.21 32.76
C ALA A 114 -30.06 9.43 33.63
N ASP A 115 -29.49 9.45 34.83
CA ASP A 115 -29.56 10.58 35.74
C ASP A 115 -28.36 11.55 35.52
N GLY A 116 -27.32 11.13 34.79
CA GLY A 116 -26.10 11.87 34.46
C GLY A 116 -24.99 10.98 33.84
N PRO A 117 -23.98 11.56 33.15
CA PRO A 117 -22.78 10.83 32.75
C PRO A 117 -21.90 10.51 33.96
N LEU A 118 -21.26 9.35 33.95
CA LEU A 118 -20.25 8.98 34.95
C LEU A 118 -18.84 9.34 34.49
N SER A 119 -17.96 9.59 35.45
CA SER A 119 -16.55 9.82 35.15
C SER A 119 -15.59 9.20 36.16
N ASN A 120 -14.37 8.88 35.73
CA ASN A 120 -13.30 8.37 36.58
C ASN A 120 -13.73 7.12 37.37
N VAL A 121 -14.14 6.08 36.66
CA VAL A 121 -14.55 4.79 37.22
C VAL A 121 -13.47 3.76 36.94
N THR A 122 -12.98 3.09 38.00
CA THR A 122 -12.02 1.98 37.89
C THR A 122 -12.65 0.69 38.38
N VAL A 123 -12.63 -0.35 37.55
CA VAL A 123 -12.96 -1.74 37.92
C VAL A 123 -11.68 -2.56 37.84
N ARG A 124 -11.30 -3.26 38.90
CA ARG A 124 -10.03 -4.01 38.89
C ARG A 124 -10.01 -5.25 39.76
N ASN A 125 -9.14 -6.19 39.41
CA ASN A 125 -8.81 -7.40 40.18
C ASN A 125 -10.07 -8.20 40.59
N ILE A 126 -10.98 -8.43 39.64
CA ILE A 126 -12.25 -9.12 39.88
C ILE A 126 -12.46 -10.21 38.83
N SER A 127 -13.05 -11.33 39.24
CA SER A 127 -13.53 -12.35 38.32
C SER A 127 -15.07 -12.36 38.31
N VAL A 128 -15.68 -12.41 37.13
CA VAL A 128 -17.14 -12.44 36.95
C VAL A 128 -17.52 -13.64 36.09
N THR A 129 -18.53 -14.40 36.51
CA THR A 129 -18.91 -15.64 35.80
C THR A 129 -20.38 -16.02 35.96
N ASP A 130 -20.93 -16.72 34.97
CA ASP A 130 -22.32 -17.14 34.88
C ASP A 130 -23.30 -15.95 34.91
N TRP A 131 -23.02 -14.88 34.16
CA TRP A 131 -23.93 -13.72 34.02
C TRP A 131 -24.46 -13.58 32.59
N GLN A 132 -25.52 -12.79 32.41
CA GLN A 132 -25.80 -12.30 31.06
C GLN A 132 -24.67 -11.36 30.65
N ASP A 133 -24.37 -10.37 31.48
CA ASP A 133 -23.34 -9.37 31.20
C ASP A 133 -22.32 -9.39 32.35
N GLY A 134 -21.06 -9.70 32.06
CA GLY A 134 -20.01 -9.81 33.07
C GLY A 134 -19.67 -8.44 33.65
N VAL A 135 -19.00 -7.60 32.86
CA VAL A 135 -18.75 -6.19 33.19
C VAL A 135 -19.34 -5.33 32.07
N GLU A 136 -20.26 -4.44 32.43
CA GLU A 136 -20.91 -3.51 31.50
C GLU A 136 -20.60 -2.07 31.94
N ILE A 137 -19.99 -1.31 31.05
CA ILE A 137 -19.68 0.11 31.23
C ILE A 137 -20.55 0.92 30.27
N GLY A 138 -21.33 1.85 30.82
CA GLY A 138 -22.28 2.65 30.05
C GLY A 138 -23.54 1.87 29.66
N THR A 139 -24.36 2.48 28.81
CA THR A 139 -25.61 1.92 28.25
C THR A 139 -26.06 2.78 27.07
N ASN A 140 -27.04 2.33 26.29
CA ASN A 140 -27.42 2.87 24.98
C ASN A 140 -28.46 4.01 25.03
N ILE A 141 -28.32 4.96 25.96
CA ILE A 141 -29.31 6.03 26.18
C ILE A 141 -28.72 7.44 26.29
N ASP A 142 -27.67 7.72 25.52
CA ASP A 142 -27.06 9.05 25.30
C ASP A 142 -26.40 9.69 26.54
N GLU A 143 -25.82 8.90 27.46
CA GLU A 143 -25.03 9.40 28.60
C GLU A 143 -23.92 8.41 29.00
N GLY A 144 -22.82 8.51 28.25
CA GLY A 144 -21.61 7.72 28.37
C GLY A 144 -20.84 7.78 29.70
N VAL A 145 -19.74 7.01 29.74
CA VAL A 145 -18.77 7.03 30.85
C VAL A 145 -17.40 7.49 30.35
N GLU A 146 -16.84 8.52 31.00
CA GLU A 146 -15.54 9.10 30.65
C GLU A 146 -14.45 8.70 31.66
N GLY A 147 -13.23 8.42 31.21
CA GLY A 147 -12.12 8.11 32.10
C GLY A 147 -12.28 6.75 32.79
N VAL A 148 -12.53 5.70 32.00
CA VAL A 148 -12.79 4.35 32.48
C VAL A 148 -11.49 3.56 32.58
N ARG A 149 -11.29 2.82 33.68
CA ARG A 149 -10.17 1.89 33.82
C ARG A 149 -10.63 0.48 34.15
N VAL A 150 -10.26 -0.50 33.33
CA VAL A 150 -10.55 -1.92 33.57
C VAL A 150 -9.23 -2.69 33.64
N LEU A 151 -8.87 -3.16 34.84
CA LEU A 151 -7.50 -3.65 35.11
C LEU A 151 -7.50 -5.02 35.78
N GLY A 152 -6.88 -6.03 35.17
CA GLY A 152 -6.76 -7.36 35.79
C GLY A 152 -8.12 -8.02 36.05
N VAL A 153 -9.02 -7.95 35.07
CA VAL A 153 -10.38 -8.50 35.15
C VAL A 153 -10.45 -9.80 34.35
N THR A 154 -11.18 -10.79 34.87
CA THR A 154 -11.49 -12.02 34.16
C THR A 154 -13.01 -12.19 34.06
N ALA A 155 -13.54 -12.24 32.84
CA ALA A 155 -14.95 -12.54 32.57
C ALA A 155 -15.07 -13.90 31.88
N SER A 156 -15.78 -14.85 32.50
CA SER A 156 -15.99 -16.17 31.89
C SER A 156 -17.42 -16.67 31.91
N ASP A 157 -17.81 -17.45 30.90
CA ASP A 157 -19.11 -18.13 30.85
C ASP A 157 -20.31 -17.14 30.94
N ASN A 158 -20.16 -15.95 30.34
CA ASN A 158 -21.22 -14.95 30.24
C ASN A 158 -21.77 -14.86 28.81
N ARG A 159 -22.92 -14.19 28.61
CA ARG A 159 -23.33 -13.84 27.24
C ARG A 159 -22.39 -12.77 26.68
N PHE A 160 -22.18 -11.67 27.40
CA PHE A 160 -21.13 -10.71 27.09
C PHE A 160 -20.12 -10.73 28.22
N GLY A 161 -18.84 -10.91 27.90
CA GLY A 161 -17.76 -10.88 28.88
C GLY A 161 -17.61 -9.47 29.45
N ILE A 162 -17.12 -8.56 28.61
CA ILE A 162 -16.89 -7.16 28.96
C ILE A 162 -17.41 -6.26 27.85
N SER A 163 -18.29 -5.32 28.18
CA SER A 163 -18.85 -4.36 27.23
C SER A 163 -18.58 -2.91 27.63
N PHE A 164 -18.27 -2.11 26.62
CA PHE A 164 -18.20 -0.66 26.67
C PHE A 164 -19.27 -0.12 25.74
N THR A 165 -20.08 0.80 26.24
CA THR A 165 -21.13 1.46 25.45
C THR A 165 -21.06 2.95 25.73
N GLU A 166 -21.00 3.76 24.68
CA GLU A 166 -20.92 5.22 24.75
C GLU A 166 -19.74 5.70 25.63
N SER A 167 -18.60 5.01 25.63
CA SER A 167 -17.49 5.30 26.56
C SER A 167 -16.37 6.11 25.91
N ARG A 168 -15.66 6.93 26.71
CA ARG A 168 -14.49 7.70 26.25
C ARG A 168 -13.35 7.67 27.26
N ASP A 169 -12.13 7.90 26.80
CA ASP A 169 -10.90 7.93 27.61
C ASP A 169 -10.73 6.62 28.41
N ILE A 170 -10.67 5.51 27.70
CA ILE A 170 -10.59 4.17 28.28
C ILE A 170 -9.14 3.69 28.44
N GLU A 171 -8.88 2.99 29.54
CA GLU A 171 -7.63 2.28 29.81
C GLU A 171 -7.98 0.84 30.21
N VAL A 172 -7.69 -0.13 29.34
CA VAL A 172 -7.90 -1.55 29.59
C VAL A 172 -6.56 -2.24 29.67
N ARG A 173 -6.31 -3.02 30.73
CA ARG A 173 -5.01 -3.69 30.89
C ARG A 173 -5.08 -5.05 31.54
N ALA A 174 -4.42 -6.03 30.92
CA ALA A 174 -4.32 -7.41 31.40
C ALA A 174 -5.71 -8.00 31.71
N VAL A 175 -6.59 -7.96 30.71
CA VAL A 175 -8.00 -8.36 30.86
C VAL A 175 -8.28 -9.58 30.01
N THR A 176 -9.00 -10.55 30.57
CA THR A 176 -9.31 -11.81 29.91
C THR A 176 -10.82 -12.02 29.80
N ALA A 177 -11.31 -12.31 28.60
CA ALA A 177 -12.67 -12.79 28.36
C ALA A 177 -12.63 -14.19 27.73
N THR A 178 -13.16 -15.20 28.41
CA THR A 178 -13.09 -16.60 27.96
C THR A 178 -14.39 -17.38 28.09
N GLY A 179 -14.72 -18.22 27.11
CA GLY A 179 -15.95 -19.03 27.17
C GLY A 179 -17.24 -18.21 27.21
N ASN A 180 -17.20 -16.94 26.78
CA ASN A 180 -18.40 -16.10 26.68
C ASN A 180 -19.02 -16.26 25.29
N ARG A 181 -20.26 -15.82 25.09
CA ARG A 181 -20.79 -15.75 23.72
C ARG A 181 -20.07 -14.68 22.90
N VAL A 182 -19.87 -13.49 23.47
CA VAL A 182 -18.99 -12.44 22.94
C VAL A 182 -17.99 -12.08 24.04
N GLY A 183 -16.70 -12.11 23.73
CA GLY A 183 -15.64 -11.81 24.71
C GLY A 183 -15.67 -10.34 25.11
N PHE A 184 -15.34 -9.48 24.15
CA PHE A 184 -15.33 -8.03 24.30
C PHE A 184 -16.26 -7.37 23.29
N TYR A 185 -16.99 -6.35 23.73
CA TYR A 185 -17.92 -5.62 22.89
C TYR A 185 -17.78 -4.12 23.12
N PHE A 186 -17.49 -3.37 22.06
CA PHE A 186 -17.35 -1.93 22.07
C PHE A 186 -18.43 -1.35 21.19
N TRP A 187 -19.18 -0.39 21.73
CA TRP A 187 -20.21 0.34 21.01
C TRP A 187 -20.09 1.83 21.28
N GLU A 188 -20.00 2.64 20.22
CA GLU A 188 -19.85 4.10 20.32
C GLU A 188 -18.77 4.50 21.33
N THR A 189 -17.62 3.83 21.24
CA THR A 189 -16.53 3.96 22.21
C THR A 189 -15.30 4.55 21.53
N TYR A 190 -14.73 5.57 22.16
CA TYR A 190 -13.63 6.32 21.58
C TYR A 190 -12.50 6.53 22.57
N ASP A 191 -11.34 6.93 22.07
CA ASP A 191 -10.23 7.45 22.86
C ASP A 191 -9.73 6.47 23.90
N GLY A 192 -8.67 5.72 23.59
CA GLY A 192 -8.09 4.89 24.63
C GLY A 192 -6.97 3.97 24.25
N SER A 193 -6.55 3.21 25.25
CA SER A 193 -5.53 2.18 25.14
C SER A 193 -6.00 0.87 25.75
N VAL A 194 -5.68 -0.22 25.05
CA VAL A 194 -5.98 -1.59 25.44
C VAL A 194 -4.69 -2.38 25.35
N ASP A 195 -4.18 -2.83 26.49
CA ASP A 195 -2.85 -3.47 26.60
C ASP A 195 -2.97 -4.88 27.21
N GLY A 196 -2.54 -5.90 26.48
CA GLY A 196 -2.57 -7.29 26.95
C GLY A 196 -3.99 -7.81 27.13
N LEU A 197 -4.84 -7.65 26.11
CA LEU A 197 -6.19 -8.19 26.09
C LEU A 197 -6.19 -9.63 25.58
N THR A 198 -6.87 -10.54 26.28
CA THR A 198 -6.98 -11.94 25.88
C THR A 198 -8.43 -12.33 25.68
N ALA A 199 -8.83 -12.69 24.45
CA ALA A 199 -10.15 -13.24 24.13
C ALA A 199 -10.01 -14.68 23.63
N THR A 200 -10.43 -15.65 24.45
CA THR A 200 -10.20 -17.09 24.17
C THR A 200 -11.46 -17.93 24.25
N ASP A 201 -11.65 -18.84 23.30
CA ASP A 201 -12.75 -19.81 23.33
C ASP A 201 -14.14 -19.16 23.46
N ASN A 202 -14.36 -17.96 22.91
CA ASN A 202 -15.68 -17.32 22.93
C ASN A 202 -16.55 -17.83 21.77
N ASP A 203 -17.83 -18.13 22.04
CA ASP A 203 -18.67 -18.91 21.12
C ASP A 203 -18.96 -18.18 19.79
N GLU A 204 -19.08 -16.85 19.77
CA GLU A 204 -19.36 -16.09 18.54
C GLU A 204 -18.22 -15.17 18.09
N VAL A 205 -17.75 -14.25 18.96
CA VAL A 205 -16.71 -13.26 18.59
C VAL A 205 -15.80 -13.02 19.78
N GLY A 206 -14.49 -12.93 19.53
CA GLY A 206 -13.49 -12.61 20.54
C GLY A 206 -13.55 -11.13 20.92
N LEU A 207 -13.30 -10.26 19.95
CA LEU A 207 -13.35 -8.81 20.08
C LEU A 207 -14.25 -8.22 18.98
N TYR A 208 -15.30 -7.50 19.39
CA TYR A 208 -16.23 -6.86 18.48
C TYR A 208 -16.24 -5.33 18.73
N LEU A 209 -15.75 -4.58 17.74
CA LEU A 209 -15.91 -3.13 17.63
C LEU A 209 -17.12 -2.88 16.73
N ALA A 210 -18.17 -2.27 17.29
CA ALA A 210 -19.48 -2.20 16.65
C ALA A 210 -20.05 -0.79 16.74
N GLN A 211 -20.36 -0.15 15.63
CA GLN A 211 -20.93 1.18 15.55
C GLN A 211 -20.04 2.26 16.16
N ASN A 212 -19.44 3.10 15.32
CA ASN A 212 -18.86 4.37 15.74
C ASN A 212 -17.76 4.18 16.81
N VAL A 213 -16.81 3.29 16.55
CA VAL A 213 -15.68 3.00 17.45
C VAL A 213 -14.39 3.49 16.82
N GLY A 214 -13.62 4.33 17.53
CA GLY A 214 -12.40 4.87 16.95
C GLY A 214 -11.41 5.51 17.91
N ARG A 215 -10.18 5.73 17.42
CA ARG A 215 -9.06 6.31 18.19
C ARG A 215 -8.69 5.46 19.42
N ILE A 216 -8.70 4.14 19.24
CA ILE A 216 -8.28 3.17 20.26
C ILE A 216 -7.08 2.37 19.76
N THR A 217 -6.03 2.31 20.57
CA THR A 217 -4.88 1.43 20.32
C THR A 217 -4.98 0.14 21.12
N PHE A 218 -4.96 -0.98 20.43
CA PHE A 218 -4.90 -2.34 20.97
C PHE A 218 -3.48 -2.88 20.76
N THR A 219 -2.78 -3.14 21.86
CA THR A 219 -1.42 -3.68 21.87
C THR A 219 -1.41 -5.03 22.57
N ASP A 220 -0.68 -6.01 22.03
CA ASP A 220 -0.54 -7.35 22.60
C ASP A 220 -1.91 -8.02 22.81
N ALA A 221 -2.78 -7.95 21.79
CA ALA A 221 -4.07 -8.63 21.81
C ALA A 221 -3.91 -10.09 21.38
N GLU A 222 -4.41 -11.02 22.19
CA GLU A 222 -4.43 -12.46 21.90
C GLU A 222 -5.88 -12.90 21.67
N LEU A 223 -6.23 -13.19 20.41
CA LEU A 223 -7.58 -13.59 19.99
C LEU A 223 -7.54 -15.01 19.42
N THR A 224 -7.82 -16.02 20.26
CA THR A 224 -7.69 -17.43 19.85
C THR A 224 -8.87 -18.34 20.16
N GLY A 225 -9.16 -19.30 19.29
CA GLY A 225 -10.20 -20.30 19.52
C GLY A 225 -11.65 -19.76 19.51
N ASN A 226 -11.89 -18.56 18.98
CA ASN A 226 -13.21 -17.93 18.99
C ASN A 226 -14.09 -18.35 17.80
N GLY A 227 -15.41 -18.17 17.93
CA GLY A 227 -16.37 -18.30 16.82
C GLY A 227 -16.95 -19.70 16.60
N ALA A 228 -16.84 -20.61 17.58
CA ALA A 228 -17.30 -22.00 17.44
C ALA A 228 -18.78 -22.16 17.01
N ASP A 229 -19.66 -21.20 17.34
CA ASP A 229 -21.08 -21.19 17.00
C ASP A 229 -21.41 -20.30 15.77
N ARG A 230 -20.48 -19.44 15.32
CA ARG A 230 -20.64 -18.46 14.24
C ARG A 230 -19.32 -18.27 13.46
N SER A 231 -19.01 -19.20 12.56
CA SER A 231 -17.80 -19.12 11.72
C SER A 231 -17.85 -18.01 10.65
N ASP A 232 -19.01 -17.38 10.45
CA ASP A 232 -19.20 -16.21 9.60
C ASP A 232 -18.72 -14.90 10.24
N ARG A 233 -18.29 -14.95 11.50
CA ARG A 233 -17.84 -13.78 12.25
C ARG A 233 -16.36 -13.97 12.59
N GLY A 234 -15.52 -13.03 12.17
CA GLY A 234 -14.09 -13.07 12.47
C GLY A 234 -13.79 -13.06 13.98
N ALA A 235 -12.55 -13.40 14.35
CA ALA A 235 -12.10 -13.33 15.74
C ALA A 235 -12.13 -11.89 16.27
N LEU A 236 -11.63 -10.98 15.43
CA LEU A 236 -11.83 -9.54 15.51
C LEU A 236 -12.85 -9.15 14.45
N ARG A 237 -13.92 -8.47 14.87
CA ARG A 237 -14.89 -7.88 13.95
C ARG A 237 -14.96 -6.38 14.18
N MET A 238 -14.81 -5.62 13.11
CA MET A 238 -15.03 -4.18 13.05
C MET A 238 -16.23 -3.94 12.14
N SER A 239 -17.25 -3.24 12.65
CA SER A 239 -18.44 -3.02 11.83
C SER A 239 -19.24 -1.78 12.20
N ASP A 240 -19.80 -1.15 11.17
CA ASP A 240 -20.60 0.09 11.21
C ASP A 240 -19.76 1.30 11.69
N ASP A 241 -19.21 2.10 10.77
CA ASP A 241 -18.46 3.35 11.08
C ASP A 241 -17.31 3.15 12.09
N VAL A 242 -16.54 2.06 11.95
CA VAL A 242 -15.36 1.80 12.80
C VAL A 242 -14.11 2.27 12.06
N GLY A 243 -13.35 3.16 12.71
CA GLY A 243 -12.24 3.87 12.07
C GLY A 243 -11.19 4.37 13.04
N GLU A 244 -10.00 4.73 12.54
CA GLU A 244 -8.91 5.32 13.31
C GLU A 244 -8.46 4.45 14.51
N ASN A 245 -8.67 3.13 14.44
CA ASN A 245 -8.16 2.20 15.45
C ASN A 245 -6.82 1.63 15.02
N VAL A 246 -5.98 1.28 16.01
CA VAL A 246 -4.70 0.63 15.76
C VAL A 246 -4.67 -0.73 16.46
N ILE A 247 -4.49 -1.80 15.70
CA ILE A 247 -4.19 -3.13 16.21
C ILE A 247 -2.71 -3.39 15.97
N ARG A 248 -1.94 -3.62 17.03
CA ARG A 248 -0.48 -3.79 16.94
C ARG A 248 0.05 -4.88 17.84
N ASP A 249 1.21 -5.44 17.47
CA ASP A 249 1.93 -6.43 18.28
C ASP A 249 1.03 -7.62 18.70
N SER A 250 0.11 -8.04 17.83
CA SER A 250 -1.04 -8.87 18.20
C SER A 250 -1.02 -10.25 17.54
N TYR A 251 -1.77 -11.19 18.13
CA TYR A 251 -1.83 -12.59 17.72
C TYR A 251 -3.28 -13.07 17.54
N ILE A 252 -3.65 -13.40 16.32
CA ILE A 252 -5.02 -13.79 15.94
C ILE A 252 -4.98 -15.17 15.28
N ALA A 253 -5.33 -16.21 16.04
CA ALA A 253 -5.12 -17.58 15.55
C ALA A 253 -6.14 -18.62 16.01
N ASP A 254 -6.22 -19.73 15.26
CA ASP A 254 -7.05 -20.90 15.59
C ASP A 254 -8.55 -20.56 15.76
N ASN A 255 -9.04 -19.51 15.10
CA ASN A 255 -10.46 -19.11 15.19
C ASN A 255 -11.30 -19.85 14.12
N ALA A 256 -12.57 -20.07 14.40
CA ALA A 256 -13.43 -20.87 13.53
C ALA A 256 -13.81 -20.17 12.21
N GLY A 257 -13.80 -18.84 12.20
CA GLY A 257 -14.11 -17.98 11.04
C GLY A 257 -12.88 -17.27 10.50
N HIS A 258 -13.08 -16.08 9.93
CA HIS A 258 -11.99 -15.20 9.51
C HIS A 258 -11.10 -14.78 10.70
N GLY A 259 -9.85 -14.39 10.44
CA GLY A 259 -9.02 -13.74 11.47
C GLY A 259 -9.62 -12.39 11.84
N ILE A 260 -9.65 -11.47 10.88
CA ILE A 260 -10.23 -10.13 10.99
C ILE A 260 -11.36 -9.97 9.96
N THR A 261 -12.48 -9.40 10.39
CA THR A 261 -13.58 -8.98 9.51
C THR A 261 -13.75 -7.46 9.61
N LEU A 262 -13.68 -6.79 8.47
CA LEU A 262 -13.90 -5.34 8.28
C LEU A 262 -15.21 -5.21 7.49
N SER A 263 -16.25 -4.64 8.09
CA SER A 263 -17.61 -4.65 7.53
C SER A 263 -18.27 -3.29 7.71
N ASP A 264 -18.36 -2.48 6.66
CA ASP A 264 -18.77 -1.07 6.74
C ASP A 264 -17.84 -0.26 7.68
N THR A 265 -16.53 -0.31 7.43
CA THR A 265 -15.53 0.49 8.16
C THR A 265 -15.28 1.83 7.45
N TYR A 266 -14.80 2.83 8.20
CA TYR A 266 -14.62 4.20 7.68
C TYR A 266 -13.37 4.85 8.26
N ASN A 267 -12.78 5.84 7.60
CA ASN A 267 -11.62 6.61 8.10
C ASN A 267 -10.37 5.78 8.47
N GLY A 268 -10.24 4.56 7.93
CA GLY A 268 -9.04 3.73 8.02
C GLY A 268 -8.67 3.22 9.40
N ASN A 269 -8.60 1.90 9.57
CA ASN A 269 -7.93 1.28 10.72
C ASN A 269 -6.53 0.83 10.30
N THR A 270 -5.60 0.79 11.27
CA THR A 270 -4.25 0.31 11.05
C THR A 270 -4.04 -1.01 11.76
N ILE A 271 -3.68 -2.05 11.01
CA ILE A 271 -3.24 -3.34 11.53
C ILE A 271 -1.74 -3.39 11.29
N ARG A 272 -0.95 -3.56 12.35
CA ARG A 272 0.51 -3.63 12.23
C ARG A 272 1.17 -4.65 13.12
N ASP A 273 2.36 -5.13 12.74
CA ASP A 273 3.18 -6.02 13.58
C ASP A 273 2.36 -7.22 14.13
N THR A 274 1.44 -7.74 13.32
CA THR A 274 0.38 -8.67 13.77
C THR A 274 0.48 -9.97 12.98
N ILE A 275 0.33 -11.09 13.69
CA ILE A 275 0.33 -12.43 13.10
C ILE A 275 -1.11 -12.96 13.07
N ILE A 276 -1.56 -13.36 11.89
CA ILE A 276 -2.90 -13.88 11.61
C ILE A 276 -2.78 -15.28 11.00
N GLU A 277 -3.07 -16.34 11.75
CA GLU A 277 -2.79 -17.70 11.29
C GLU A 277 -3.81 -18.77 11.69
N ASN A 278 -3.91 -19.85 10.92
CA ASN A 278 -4.73 -21.03 11.27
C ASN A 278 -6.22 -20.71 11.53
N ASN A 279 -6.76 -19.64 10.96
CA ASN A 279 -8.17 -19.31 11.08
C ASN A 279 -8.98 -20.08 10.04
N GLY A 280 -10.24 -20.38 10.34
CA GLY A 280 -11.09 -21.23 9.50
C GLY A 280 -11.58 -20.58 8.20
N GLY A 281 -11.59 -19.25 8.12
CA GLY A 281 -11.87 -18.45 6.94
C GLY A 281 -10.62 -17.70 6.45
N SER A 282 -10.81 -16.61 5.71
CA SER A 282 -9.74 -15.73 5.27
C SER A 282 -8.97 -15.13 6.44
N GLY A 283 -7.68 -14.80 6.26
CA GLY A 283 -6.90 -14.09 7.27
C GLY A 283 -7.55 -12.75 7.59
N ILE A 284 -7.73 -11.93 6.56
CA ILE A 284 -8.48 -10.67 6.58
C ILE A 284 -9.57 -10.74 5.53
N TYR A 285 -10.78 -10.34 5.91
CA TYR A 285 -11.93 -10.23 5.02
C TYR A 285 -12.54 -8.82 5.13
N GLY A 286 -12.69 -8.12 4.02
CA GLY A 286 -13.25 -6.79 3.90
C GLY A 286 -14.53 -6.77 3.06
N ASP A 287 -15.56 -6.11 3.57
CA ASP A 287 -16.86 -5.87 2.93
C ASP A 287 -17.23 -4.41 3.24
N TYR A 288 -17.14 -3.52 2.25
CA TYR A 288 -17.14 -2.06 2.46
C TYR A 288 -16.07 -1.61 3.45
N ALA A 289 -14.82 -2.05 3.22
CA ALA A 289 -13.67 -1.59 3.99
C ALA A 289 -13.20 -0.22 3.50
N SER A 290 -12.75 0.72 4.34
CA SER A 290 -12.34 2.04 3.84
C SER A 290 -11.11 2.59 4.55
N GLY A 291 -10.05 2.80 3.77
CA GLY A 291 -8.79 3.41 4.18
C GLY A 291 -7.93 2.50 5.07
N GLU A 292 -8.11 1.19 4.97
CA GLU A 292 -7.46 0.22 5.86
C GLU A 292 -5.97 0.10 5.56
N ARG A 293 -5.12 0.03 6.59
CA ARG A 293 -3.66 0.01 6.43
C ARG A 293 -3.05 -1.20 7.12
N LEU A 294 -2.36 -2.04 6.36
CA LEU A 294 -1.69 -3.24 6.85
C LEU A 294 -0.18 -3.04 6.75
N ILE A 295 0.50 -3.04 7.88
CA ILE A 295 1.94 -2.73 7.96
C ILE A 295 2.66 -3.85 8.73
N ASP A 296 3.62 -4.56 8.13
CA ASP A 296 4.32 -5.67 8.84
C ASP A 296 3.38 -6.75 9.38
N VAL A 297 2.33 -7.05 8.63
CA VAL A 297 1.36 -8.09 8.99
C VAL A 297 1.82 -9.42 8.38
N THR A 298 1.79 -10.50 9.16
CA THR A 298 2.04 -11.86 8.66
C THR A 298 0.72 -12.63 8.64
N ILE A 299 0.33 -13.14 7.47
CA ILE A 299 -0.92 -13.86 7.25
C ILE A 299 -0.60 -15.20 6.61
N ARG A 300 -0.94 -16.32 7.27
CA ARG A 300 -0.58 -17.65 6.78
C ARG A 300 -1.47 -18.77 7.28
N ASP A 301 -1.48 -19.91 6.60
CA ASP A 301 -2.19 -21.12 7.03
C ASP A 301 -3.70 -20.93 7.31
N ASN A 302 -4.34 -19.92 6.71
CA ASN A 302 -5.78 -19.66 6.90
C ASN A 302 -6.64 -20.52 5.95
N GLY A 303 -7.91 -20.73 6.30
CA GLY A 303 -8.82 -21.63 5.58
C GLY A 303 -9.44 -21.02 4.32
N GLY A 304 -9.42 -19.70 4.19
CA GLY A 304 -9.72 -18.94 2.98
C GLY A 304 -8.48 -18.17 2.51
N HIS A 305 -8.68 -17.12 1.70
CA HIS A 305 -7.59 -16.29 1.20
C HIS A 305 -6.81 -15.60 2.33
N ALA A 306 -5.56 -15.24 2.11
CA ALA A 306 -4.83 -14.44 3.08
C ALA A 306 -5.54 -13.08 3.25
N ILE A 307 -5.83 -12.42 2.14
CA ILE A 307 -6.58 -11.16 2.09
C ILE A 307 -7.70 -11.32 1.06
N ASP A 308 -8.90 -10.91 1.43
CA ASP A 308 -10.12 -10.99 0.62
C ASP A 308 -10.90 -9.70 0.83
N VAL A 309 -11.09 -8.88 -0.21
CA VAL A 309 -11.81 -7.61 -0.16
C VAL A 309 -12.88 -7.62 -1.24
N GLU A 310 -14.13 -7.72 -0.82
CA GLU A 310 -15.29 -7.70 -1.71
C GLU A 310 -15.65 -6.31 -2.20
N ASP A 311 -15.45 -5.28 -1.37
CA ASP A 311 -15.67 -3.87 -1.70
C ASP A 311 -14.84 -3.04 -0.72
N GLY A 312 -14.17 -1.99 -1.21
CA GLY A 312 -13.50 -1.02 -0.35
C GLY A 312 -12.07 -0.66 -0.72
N SER A 313 -11.32 -0.11 0.23
CA SER A 313 -9.92 0.26 0.04
C SER A 313 -9.00 -0.25 1.14
N ILE A 314 -7.81 -0.71 0.71
CA ILE A 314 -6.77 -1.27 1.56
C ILE A 314 -5.38 -0.88 1.03
N GLU A 315 -4.45 -0.64 1.95
CA GLU A 315 -3.05 -0.36 1.70
C GLU A 315 -2.18 -1.45 2.34
N LEU A 316 -1.25 -2.01 1.57
CA LEU A 316 -0.35 -3.08 2.02
C LEU A 316 1.09 -2.58 2.04
N THR A 317 1.71 -2.59 3.21
CA THR A 317 3.11 -2.23 3.42
C THR A 317 3.85 -3.38 4.12
N ARG A 318 4.72 -4.08 3.40
CA ARG A 318 5.52 -5.20 3.93
C ARG A 318 4.66 -6.30 4.56
N VAL A 319 3.56 -6.66 3.91
CA VAL A 319 2.66 -7.73 4.36
C VAL A 319 3.18 -9.09 3.87
N SER A 320 3.35 -10.05 4.77
CA SER A 320 3.73 -11.42 4.42
C SER A 320 2.47 -12.27 4.22
N VAL A 321 2.27 -12.76 3.00
CA VAL A 321 1.25 -13.75 2.64
C VAL A 321 1.99 -15.07 2.50
N ASP A 322 1.89 -15.92 3.53
CA ASP A 322 2.80 -17.03 3.79
C ASP A 322 4.27 -16.57 3.68
N ASP A 323 5.07 -17.18 2.80
CA ASP A 323 6.49 -16.87 2.61
C ASP A 323 6.74 -15.82 1.51
N VAL A 324 5.70 -15.15 1.01
CA VAL A 324 5.81 -14.05 0.04
C VAL A 324 5.48 -12.72 0.70
N ARG A 325 6.43 -11.78 0.69
CA ARG A 325 6.19 -10.41 1.17
C ARG A 325 5.73 -9.51 0.03
N VAL A 326 4.64 -8.79 0.24
CA VAL A 326 4.03 -7.86 -0.70
C VAL A 326 4.00 -6.44 -0.13
N THR A 327 4.30 -5.47 -0.98
CA THR A 327 4.12 -4.04 -0.72
C THR A 327 3.46 -3.42 -1.93
N MET A 328 2.39 -2.66 -1.72
CA MET A 328 1.74 -1.92 -2.78
C MET A 328 2.57 -0.70 -3.21
N GLN A 329 2.59 -0.45 -4.51
CA GLN A 329 3.20 0.74 -5.10
C GLN A 329 2.08 1.71 -5.53
N GLY A 330 2.19 2.98 -5.13
CA GLY A 330 1.21 4.01 -5.50
C GLY A 330 0.15 4.37 -4.44
N GLY A 331 0.33 3.97 -3.18
CA GLY A 331 -0.56 4.34 -2.07
C GLY A 331 -1.74 3.39 -1.87
N ALA A 332 -2.78 3.86 -1.17
CA ALA A 332 -3.99 3.06 -0.91
C ALA A 332 -4.68 2.69 -2.22
N ALA A 333 -5.01 1.42 -2.40
CA ALA A 333 -5.82 1.01 -3.54
C ALA A 333 -7.28 1.00 -3.16
N GLU A 334 -8.06 1.64 -4.02
CA GLU A 334 -9.49 1.39 -4.10
C GLU A 334 -9.72 0.11 -4.91
N VAL A 335 -10.38 -0.85 -4.28
CA VAL A 335 -10.91 -2.03 -4.92
C VAL A 335 -12.36 -1.70 -5.28
N ASP A 336 -12.58 -1.31 -6.53
CA ASP A 336 -13.92 -1.31 -7.11
C ASP A 336 -14.26 -2.76 -7.49
N ALA A 337 -14.70 -3.50 -6.47
CA ALA A 337 -15.20 -4.85 -6.57
C ALA A 337 -16.69 -4.86 -6.24
N ASP A 338 -17.42 -5.71 -6.94
CA ASP A 338 -18.77 -6.10 -6.54
C ASP A 338 -18.77 -7.58 -6.12
N GLU A 339 -19.91 -8.07 -5.59
CA GLU A 339 -20.04 -9.46 -5.13
C GLU A 339 -19.60 -10.52 -6.17
N ASP A 340 -19.50 -10.16 -7.45
CA ASP A 340 -19.12 -11.07 -8.54
C ASP A 340 -17.60 -11.00 -8.89
N ASP A 341 -16.82 -10.01 -8.42
CA ASP A 341 -15.39 -9.83 -8.79
C ASP A 341 -14.49 -9.21 -7.68
N PRO A 342 -14.26 -9.92 -6.55
CA PRO A 342 -13.48 -9.41 -5.41
C PRO A 342 -11.97 -9.37 -5.66
N PHE A 343 -11.27 -8.44 -4.99
CA PHE A 343 -9.82 -8.49 -4.85
C PHE A 343 -9.43 -9.51 -3.79
N TRP A 344 -8.45 -10.35 -4.10
CA TRP A 344 -7.87 -11.23 -3.09
C TRP A 344 -6.41 -11.59 -3.41
N LEU A 345 -5.66 -11.84 -2.33
CA LEU A 345 -4.30 -12.35 -2.36
C LEU A 345 -4.21 -13.65 -1.58
N ASP A 346 -3.45 -14.59 -2.12
CA ASP A 346 -3.21 -15.89 -1.51
C ASP A 346 -1.87 -16.46 -1.98
N THR A 347 -1.47 -17.60 -1.44
CA THR A 347 -0.36 -18.39 -2.00
C THR A 347 -0.80 -19.79 -2.40
N VAL A 348 0.00 -20.39 -3.29
CA VAL A 348 -0.07 -21.83 -3.56
C VAL A 348 1.33 -22.41 -3.59
N GLN A 349 1.48 -23.58 -3.00
CA GLN A 349 2.73 -24.34 -3.00
C GLN A 349 3.22 -24.56 -4.43
N SER A 350 4.43 -24.10 -4.72
CA SER A 350 5.02 -24.09 -6.06
C SER A 350 5.09 -25.49 -6.70
N ASP A 351 5.24 -26.54 -5.89
CA ASP A 351 5.29 -27.93 -6.36
C ASP A 351 3.94 -28.47 -6.90
N THR A 352 2.86 -27.73 -6.67
CA THR A 352 1.52 -28.04 -7.18
C THR A 352 1.26 -27.46 -8.57
N LEU A 353 2.10 -26.51 -9.02
CA LEU A 353 1.96 -25.87 -10.31
C LEU A 353 2.41 -26.79 -11.46
N PRO A 354 1.86 -26.60 -12.68
CA PRO A 354 2.34 -27.33 -13.84
C PRO A 354 3.81 -27.01 -14.14
N THR A 355 4.59 -28.00 -14.57
CA THR A 355 6.00 -27.79 -14.91
C THR A 355 6.15 -26.70 -16.00
N ALA A 356 6.94 -25.68 -15.72
CA ALA A 356 7.32 -24.65 -16.68
C ALA A 356 8.46 -25.15 -17.59
N THR A 357 8.49 -24.67 -18.83
CA THR A 357 9.60 -24.94 -19.76
C THR A 357 10.82 -24.08 -19.46
N ALA A 358 10.61 -22.92 -18.84
CA ALA A 358 11.65 -21.94 -18.54
C ALA A 358 12.54 -22.32 -17.35
N GLY A 359 12.06 -23.17 -16.44
CA GLY A 359 12.76 -23.42 -15.18
C GLY A 359 11.98 -24.25 -14.17
N ALA A 360 12.64 -24.59 -13.08
CA ALA A 360 11.98 -25.10 -11.87
C ALA A 360 11.73 -23.92 -10.90
N PRO A 361 10.63 -23.94 -10.12
CA PRO A 361 10.45 -23.00 -9.04
C PRO A 361 11.64 -23.01 -8.08
N VAL A 362 12.06 -21.82 -7.66
CA VAL A 362 13.16 -21.62 -6.69
C VAL A 362 12.69 -20.98 -5.37
N ALA A 363 11.37 -20.89 -5.18
CA ALA A 363 10.71 -20.53 -3.94
C ALA A 363 9.60 -21.55 -3.63
N ASP A 364 9.39 -21.82 -2.35
CA ASP A 364 8.40 -22.79 -1.86
C ASP A 364 6.94 -22.39 -2.20
N GLU A 365 6.64 -21.09 -2.22
CA GLU A 365 5.31 -20.53 -2.49
C GLU A 365 5.26 -19.69 -3.78
N ALA A 366 4.13 -19.74 -4.46
CA ALA A 366 3.77 -18.86 -5.56
C ALA A 366 2.65 -17.90 -5.13
N LEU A 367 2.81 -16.60 -5.40
CA LEU A 367 1.77 -15.62 -5.12
C LEU A 367 0.61 -15.80 -6.09
N VAL A 368 -0.61 -15.80 -5.58
CA VAL A 368 -1.82 -15.71 -6.39
C VAL A 368 -2.47 -14.36 -6.14
N ALA A 369 -2.63 -13.59 -7.21
CA ALA A 369 -3.26 -12.28 -7.16
C ALA A 369 -4.42 -12.20 -8.14
N ASN A 370 -5.53 -11.64 -7.67
CA ASN A 370 -6.75 -11.44 -8.44
C ASN A 370 -7.26 -10.01 -8.24
N ARG A 371 -7.67 -9.38 -9.33
CA ARG A 371 -8.15 -8.00 -9.39
C ARG A 371 -7.18 -7.04 -8.74
N LEU A 372 -5.89 -7.12 -9.11
CA LEU A 372 -4.87 -6.21 -8.59
C LEU A 372 -5.27 -4.76 -8.86
N PRO A 373 -5.53 -3.96 -7.80
CA PRO A 373 -5.97 -2.57 -7.98
C PRO A 373 -4.77 -1.63 -8.17
N ALA A 374 -3.57 -2.09 -7.82
CA ALA A 374 -2.30 -1.39 -7.97
C ALA A 374 -1.16 -2.39 -8.14
N SER A 375 0.00 -1.90 -8.59
CA SER A 375 1.20 -2.74 -8.69
C SER A 375 1.70 -3.18 -7.32
N LEU A 376 2.16 -4.42 -7.22
CA LEU A 376 2.77 -4.98 -6.03
C LEU A 376 4.26 -5.18 -6.23
N ARG A 377 5.08 -4.62 -5.34
CA ARG A 377 6.44 -5.10 -5.12
C ARG A 377 6.36 -6.40 -4.34
N VAL A 378 6.86 -7.48 -4.92
CA VAL A 378 6.86 -8.81 -4.33
C VAL A 378 8.28 -9.22 -3.95
N VAL A 379 8.43 -9.87 -2.81
CA VAL A 379 9.70 -10.40 -2.32
C VAL A 379 9.50 -11.85 -1.92
N TYR A 380 10.26 -12.74 -2.56
CA TYR A 380 10.27 -14.18 -2.28
C TYR A 380 11.54 -14.53 -1.51
N ASP A 381 11.41 -15.39 -0.49
CA ASP A 381 12.55 -16.09 0.08
C ASP A 381 12.87 -17.31 -0.81
N LEU A 382 14.12 -17.42 -1.27
CA LEU A 382 14.59 -18.46 -2.18
C LEU A 382 15.07 -19.70 -1.41
N ASP A 383 14.82 -20.88 -1.99
CA ASP A 383 15.17 -22.18 -1.39
C ASP A 383 16.69 -22.35 -1.16
N SER A 384 17.50 -21.58 -1.86
CA SER A 384 18.95 -21.54 -1.71
C SER A 384 19.54 -20.18 -2.05
N ALA A 385 20.55 -19.76 -1.27
CA ALA A 385 21.38 -18.61 -1.61
C ALA A 385 22.30 -18.90 -2.80
N GLY A 386 22.63 -17.84 -3.55
CA GLY A 386 23.68 -17.88 -4.60
C GLY A 386 23.15 -17.86 -6.03
N TYR A 387 21.84 -17.70 -6.22
CA TYR A 387 21.30 -17.25 -7.50
C TYR A 387 21.77 -15.81 -7.81
N THR A 388 21.77 -15.47 -9.09
CA THR A 388 22.04 -14.12 -9.62
C THR A 388 20.83 -13.59 -10.36
N ASP A 389 20.77 -12.27 -10.56
CA ASP A 389 19.71 -11.60 -11.33
C ASP A 389 19.51 -12.22 -12.72
N SER A 390 20.57 -12.71 -13.37
CA SER A 390 20.48 -13.36 -14.69
C SER A 390 20.00 -14.83 -14.66
N GLU A 391 19.79 -15.40 -13.48
CA GLU A 391 19.41 -16.81 -13.31
C GLU A 391 17.96 -16.99 -12.87
N VAL A 392 17.32 -15.94 -12.35
CA VAL A 392 15.97 -16.02 -11.77
C VAL A 392 15.11 -14.91 -12.34
N ASP A 393 14.02 -15.33 -12.98
CA ASP A 393 13.01 -14.43 -13.53
C ASP A 393 11.66 -14.70 -12.86
N LEU A 394 10.78 -13.69 -12.84
CA LEU A 394 9.40 -13.89 -12.42
C LEU A 394 8.56 -14.42 -13.58
N TRP A 395 7.87 -15.54 -13.34
CA TRP A 395 6.97 -16.14 -14.32
C TRP A 395 5.55 -16.21 -13.81
N ARG A 396 4.61 -16.01 -14.73
CA ARG A 396 3.18 -16.07 -14.48
C ARG A 396 2.55 -17.28 -15.14
N TYR A 397 1.73 -18.01 -14.38
CA TYR A 397 0.86 -19.06 -14.89
C TYR A 397 -0.58 -18.53 -15.01
N ASN A 398 -1.14 -18.54 -16.22
CA ASN A 398 -2.48 -18.01 -16.51
C ASN A 398 -3.58 -19.10 -16.62
N GLY A 399 -3.31 -20.31 -16.12
CA GLY A 399 -4.22 -21.46 -16.24
C GLY A 399 -4.13 -22.22 -17.57
N ALA A 400 -3.58 -21.63 -18.63
CA ALA A 400 -3.38 -22.27 -19.93
C ALA A 400 -1.90 -22.52 -20.25
N GLY A 401 -1.03 -21.62 -19.82
CA GLY A 401 0.41 -21.65 -20.09
C GLY A 401 1.20 -20.73 -19.17
N TRP A 402 2.51 -20.78 -19.35
CA TRP A 402 3.48 -19.95 -18.66
C TRP A 402 3.86 -18.77 -19.55
N ALA A 403 3.97 -17.59 -18.94
CA ALA A 403 4.49 -16.39 -19.57
C ALA A 403 5.56 -15.78 -18.67
N PHE A 404 6.61 -15.23 -19.30
CA PHE A 404 7.52 -14.35 -18.59
C PHE A 404 6.75 -13.13 -18.12
N GLU A 405 6.97 -12.73 -16.87
CA GLU A 405 6.30 -11.58 -16.28
C GLU A 405 7.24 -10.39 -16.16
N ALA A 406 8.36 -10.56 -15.46
CA ALA A 406 9.32 -9.50 -15.21
C ALA A 406 10.68 -10.08 -14.85
N ASP A 407 11.73 -9.31 -15.16
CA ASP A 407 13.03 -9.49 -14.53
C ASP A 407 12.90 -9.18 -13.02
N GLY A 408 13.88 -9.63 -12.24
CA GLY A 408 13.96 -9.25 -10.84
C GLY A 408 15.39 -9.14 -10.34
N SER A 409 15.52 -8.69 -9.10
CA SER A 409 16.81 -8.58 -8.43
C SER A 409 16.94 -9.64 -7.35
N VAL A 410 18.07 -10.33 -7.34
CA VAL A 410 18.45 -11.30 -6.33
C VAL A 410 19.46 -10.67 -5.38
N THR A 411 19.06 -10.47 -4.13
CA THR A 411 19.96 -10.04 -3.05
C THR A 411 20.04 -11.13 -1.99
N GLY A 412 21.16 -11.85 -1.96
CA GLY A 412 21.39 -12.94 -1.01
C GLY A 412 20.52 -14.16 -1.31
N ASP A 413 19.49 -14.37 -0.49
CA ASP A 413 18.47 -15.40 -0.63
C ASP A 413 17.08 -14.80 -0.89
N ARG A 414 17.00 -13.53 -1.29
CA ARG A 414 15.73 -12.87 -1.64
C ARG A 414 15.67 -12.53 -3.11
N PHE A 415 14.53 -12.78 -3.73
CA PHE A 415 14.20 -12.30 -5.07
C PHE A 415 13.12 -11.23 -5.00
N VAL A 416 13.34 -10.10 -5.66
CA VAL A 416 12.45 -8.94 -5.68
C VAL A 416 12.00 -8.68 -7.11
N ALA A 417 10.69 -8.49 -7.31
CA ALA A 417 10.11 -8.12 -8.59
C ALA A 417 8.84 -7.27 -8.40
N THR A 418 8.25 -6.82 -9.51
CA THR A 418 6.97 -6.12 -9.52
C THR A 418 5.93 -6.96 -10.25
N VAL A 419 4.69 -6.93 -9.76
CA VAL A 419 3.51 -7.55 -10.38
C VAL A 419 2.46 -6.47 -10.61
N ASP A 420 1.96 -6.35 -11.83
CA ASP A 420 1.00 -5.30 -12.23
C ASP A 420 -0.35 -5.86 -12.72
N ARG A 421 -0.53 -7.19 -12.68
CA ARG A 421 -1.71 -7.88 -13.23
C ARG A 421 -2.06 -9.16 -12.48
N ASP A 422 -3.21 -9.71 -12.83
CA ASP A 422 -3.71 -10.94 -12.22
C ASP A 422 -2.98 -12.20 -12.69
N GLY A 423 -2.82 -13.16 -11.78
CA GLY A 423 -2.27 -14.47 -12.09
C GLY A 423 -1.63 -15.19 -10.91
N THR A 424 -0.93 -16.27 -11.23
CA THR A 424 -0.09 -17.00 -10.26
C THR A 424 1.38 -16.79 -10.61
N PHE A 425 2.13 -16.18 -9.72
CA PHE A 425 3.49 -15.71 -9.92
C PHE A 425 4.48 -16.53 -9.11
N VAL A 426 5.57 -16.94 -9.74
CA VAL A 426 6.63 -17.69 -9.06
C VAL A 426 7.98 -17.39 -9.70
N PRO A 427 9.05 -17.21 -8.90
CA PRO A 427 10.40 -17.13 -9.44
C PRO A 427 10.83 -18.51 -9.96
N LEU A 428 11.27 -18.55 -11.21
CA LEU A 428 11.83 -19.76 -11.82
C LEU A 428 13.33 -19.60 -11.98
N GLY A 429 14.07 -20.60 -11.51
CA GLY A 429 15.52 -20.69 -11.72
C GLY A 429 15.87 -21.44 -13.00
N PRO A 430 17.16 -21.55 -13.31
CA PRO A 430 17.62 -22.14 -14.57
C PRO A 430 17.14 -23.59 -14.69
N THR A 431 16.76 -24.01 -15.90
CA THR A 431 16.46 -25.43 -16.17
C THR A 431 17.68 -26.29 -15.81
N ASP A 432 17.51 -27.20 -14.85
CA ASP A 432 18.59 -28.06 -14.34
C ASP A 432 19.39 -28.78 -15.46
N GLY A 433 20.52 -28.19 -15.85
CA GLY A 433 21.67 -28.90 -16.40
C GLY A 433 22.49 -29.46 -15.24
N GLY A 434 22.12 -30.63 -14.73
CA GLY A 434 22.59 -31.12 -13.44
C GLY A 434 24.11 -31.08 -13.14
N ASP A 435 24.38 -30.87 -11.85
CA ASP A 435 25.64 -31.01 -11.11
C ASP A 435 26.71 -29.93 -11.39
N GLY A 436 27.06 -29.22 -10.31
CA GLY A 436 27.88 -28.02 -10.36
C GLY A 436 29.24 -28.22 -11.03
N GLY A 437 29.57 -27.27 -11.88
CA GLY A 437 30.88 -27.16 -12.49
C GLY A 437 30.99 -25.92 -13.33
N ASP A 438 31.50 -24.84 -12.71
CA ASP A 438 32.23 -23.73 -13.35
C ASP A 438 31.44 -22.95 -14.41
N ALA A 439 31.15 -21.68 -14.12
CA ALA A 439 30.80 -20.70 -15.14
C ALA A 439 31.89 -20.71 -16.22
N GLY A 440 31.61 -21.32 -17.36
CA GLY A 440 32.58 -21.51 -18.42
C GLY A 440 31.90 -21.93 -19.71
N ASP A 441 31.76 -20.97 -20.62
CA ASP A 441 31.41 -21.08 -22.03
C ASP A 441 30.16 -21.92 -22.32
N LEU A 442 29.06 -21.25 -22.69
CA LEU A 442 28.07 -21.89 -23.58
C LEU A 442 28.86 -22.44 -24.78
N GLU A 443 28.92 -23.78 -24.89
CA GLU A 443 29.71 -24.41 -25.96
C GLU A 443 29.19 -23.92 -27.32
N ASP A 444 30.12 -23.55 -28.21
CA ASP A 444 29.87 -23.19 -29.60
C ASP A 444 28.84 -24.13 -30.27
N ALA A 445 27.62 -23.65 -30.51
CA ALA A 445 26.54 -24.34 -31.21
C ALA A 445 26.60 -24.07 -32.72
N THR A 446 26.14 -25.03 -33.54
CA THR A 446 26.04 -24.87 -35.00
C THR A 446 24.62 -24.48 -35.39
N LEU A 447 24.45 -23.27 -35.90
CA LEU A 447 23.20 -22.76 -36.48
C LEU A 447 23.23 -22.95 -38.01
N GLU A 448 22.29 -23.72 -38.55
CA GLU A 448 22.07 -23.90 -39.99
C GLU A 448 20.76 -23.23 -40.42
N VAL A 449 20.85 -22.37 -41.44
CA VAL A 449 19.69 -21.71 -42.08
C VAL A 449 19.47 -22.39 -43.42
N LEU A 450 18.44 -23.22 -43.52
CA LEU A 450 18.21 -24.13 -44.64
C LEU A 450 17.03 -23.71 -45.49
N SER A 451 17.13 -23.93 -46.80
CA SER A 451 16.02 -23.88 -47.75
C SER A 451 15.51 -25.30 -47.97
N THR A 452 14.22 -25.52 -47.70
CA THR A 452 13.57 -26.84 -47.81
C THR A 452 12.88 -27.05 -49.16
N GLU A 453 12.74 -25.99 -49.96
CA GLU A 453 12.22 -26.03 -51.33
C GLU A 453 13.24 -25.52 -52.36
N GLU A 454 12.89 -25.45 -53.66
CA GLU A 454 13.72 -24.77 -54.66
C GLU A 454 13.55 -23.23 -54.59
N ASN A 455 13.77 -22.65 -53.39
CA ASN A 455 13.63 -21.22 -53.08
C ASN A 455 14.96 -20.61 -52.56
N GLN A 456 15.04 -19.28 -52.55
CA GLN A 456 16.15 -18.51 -51.96
C GLN A 456 15.54 -17.36 -51.16
N PHE A 457 16.07 -17.11 -49.97
CA PHE A 457 15.58 -16.08 -49.06
C PHE A 457 16.74 -15.41 -48.32
N GLU A 458 16.48 -14.20 -47.85
CA GLU A 458 17.39 -13.45 -47.00
C GLU A 458 17.02 -13.69 -45.54
N TYR A 459 18.02 -13.65 -44.66
CA TYR A 459 17.81 -13.78 -43.22
C TYR A 459 18.64 -12.74 -42.47
N GLU A 460 18.10 -12.29 -41.35
CA GLU A 460 18.79 -11.54 -40.31
C GLU A 460 18.50 -12.20 -38.96
N ILE A 461 19.53 -12.54 -38.20
CA ILE A 461 19.42 -13.31 -36.95
C ILE A 461 20.28 -12.61 -35.90
N VAL A 462 19.67 -12.24 -34.77
CA VAL A 462 20.38 -11.65 -33.63
C VAL A 462 20.66 -12.74 -32.61
N VAL A 463 21.89 -12.79 -32.11
CA VAL A 463 22.34 -13.80 -31.15
C VAL A 463 23.07 -13.12 -30.01
N GLU A 464 22.80 -13.50 -28.77
CA GLU A 464 23.61 -13.11 -27.61
C GLU A 464 24.99 -13.78 -27.69
N GLY A 465 26.05 -13.03 -27.41
CA GLY A 465 27.42 -13.56 -27.41
C GLY A 465 28.13 -13.40 -28.74
N THR A 466 28.63 -14.50 -29.32
CA THR A 466 29.47 -14.44 -30.53
C THR A 466 28.93 -15.31 -31.66
N ALA A 467 29.27 -14.94 -32.90
CA ALA A 467 28.97 -15.71 -34.08
C ALA A 467 30.15 -15.68 -35.06
N GLU A 468 30.43 -16.80 -35.69
CA GLU A 468 31.40 -16.91 -36.78
C GLU A 468 30.82 -17.73 -37.94
N LYS A 469 31.19 -17.36 -39.17
CA LYS A 469 30.82 -18.13 -40.36
C LYS A 469 31.39 -19.55 -40.27
N SER A 470 30.54 -20.55 -40.52
CA SER A 470 30.89 -21.96 -40.39
C SER A 470 30.52 -22.76 -41.64
N MET A 471 30.73 -24.06 -41.59
CA MET A 471 30.33 -25.02 -42.63
C MET A 471 29.98 -26.38 -42.02
N THR A 472 28.90 -26.98 -42.50
CA THR A 472 28.52 -28.36 -42.20
C THR A 472 28.85 -29.29 -43.38
N GLU A 473 28.42 -30.55 -43.34
CA GLU A 473 28.59 -31.47 -44.48
C GLU A 473 27.74 -31.03 -45.69
N ASP A 474 26.66 -30.27 -45.44
CA ASP A 474 25.61 -29.96 -46.43
C ASP A 474 25.52 -28.46 -46.78
N VAL A 475 25.78 -27.54 -45.84
CA VAL A 475 25.67 -26.08 -46.06
C VAL A 475 26.88 -25.31 -45.51
N ALA A 476 27.10 -24.08 -45.99
CA ALA A 476 28.24 -23.26 -45.56
C ALA A 476 27.98 -21.78 -45.84
N ALA A 477 28.21 -20.94 -44.82
CA ALA A 477 28.11 -19.49 -44.98
C ALA A 477 29.04 -19.00 -46.10
N ASP A 478 28.49 -18.22 -47.02
CA ASP A 478 29.15 -17.76 -48.21
C ASP A 478 29.77 -16.36 -48.07
N SER A 479 30.34 -15.83 -49.15
CA SER A 479 31.02 -14.52 -49.10
C SER A 479 30.08 -13.31 -48.95
N GLY A 480 28.79 -13.51 -49.18
CA GLY A 480 27.71 -12.52 -49.05
C GLY A 480 27.26 -12.30 -47.62
N ASP A 481 27.35 -13.31 -46.76
CA ASP A 481 26.88 -13.22 -45.39
C ASP A 481 27.72 -12.24 -44.55
N ARG A 482 27.17 -11.76 -43.47
CA ARG A 482 27.81 -10.80 -42.55
C ARG A 482 27.53 -11.25 -41.14
N VAL A 483 28.54 -11.06 -40.30
CA VAL A 483 28.38 -11.11 -38.85
C VAL A 483 28.89 -9.78 -38.34
N VAL A 484 28.04 -9.06 -37.63
CA VAL A 484 28.30 -7.73 -37.10
C VAL A 484 28.12 -7.81 -35.59
N ASP A 485 29.14 -7.39 -34.85
CA ASP A 485 29.07 -7.18 -33.41
C ASP A 485 28.39 -5.84 -33.15
N ASN A 486 27.32 -5.86 -32.36
CA ASN A 486 26.47 -4.70 -32.09
C ASN A 486 27.02 -3.84 -30.94
N GLY A 487 27.98 -4.34 -30.16
CA GLY A 487 28.61 -3.61 -29.06
C GLY A 487 27.80 -3.57 -27.76
N ASP A 488 26.66 -4.26 -27.72
CA ASP A 488 25.76 -4.42 -26.56
C ASP A 488 25.79 -5.85 -25.98
N GLY A 489 26.70 -6.69 -26.46
CA GLY A 489 26.77 -8.11 -26.09
C GLY A 489 26.03 -9.04 -27.07
N THR A 490 25.42 -8.50 -28.13
CA THR A 490 24.78 -9.27 -29.21
C THR A 490 25.56 -9.18 -30.54
N VAL A 491 25.32 -10.14 -31.41
CA VAL A 491 25.82 -10.19 -32.78
C VAL A 491 24.67 -10.39 -33.77
N THR A 492 24.65 -9.60 -34.84
CA THR A 492 23.71 -9.76 -35.95
C THR A 492 24.37 -10.53 -37.10
N ILE A 493 23.76 -11.66 -37.46
CA ILE A 493 24.08 -12.49 -38.60
C ILE A 493 23.10 -12.15 -39.73
N SER A 494 23.57 -11.67 -40.88
CA SER A 494 22.71 -11.44 -42.05
C SER A 494 23.27 -12.05 -43.32
N GLY A 495 22.40 -12.62 -44.15
CA GLY A 495 22.84 -13.41 -45.30
C GLY A 495 21.71 -13.83 -46.23
N SER A 496 22.04 -14.64 -47.23
CA SER A 496 21.04 -15.21 -48.14
C SER A 496 21.40 -16.65 -48.49
N THR A 497 20.44 -17.57 -48.41
CA THR A 497 20.68 -19.03 -48.52
C THR A 497 21.31 -19.53 -49.84
N GLY A 498 21.40 -18.66 -50.85
CA GLY A 498 22.29 -18.87 -52.00
C GLY A 498 22.00 -20.11 -52.85
N SER A 499 22.94 -20.49 -53.72
CA SER A 499 22.75 -21.59 -54.70
C SER A 499 22.85 -23.01 -54.12
N ASN A 500 23.07 -23.13 -52.81
CA ASN A 500 23.46 -24.36 -52.12
C ASN A 500 22.45 -24.79 -51.03
N SER A 501 21.24 -24.23 -51.03
CA SER A 501 20.13 -24.64 -50.15
C SER A 501 20.33 -24.35 -48.64
N GLY A 502 21.22 -23.43 -48.28
CA GLY A 502 21.36 -22.93 -46.91
C GLY A 502 22.78 -22.48 -46.51
N ASP A 503 22.88 -21.88 -45.34
CA ASP A 503 24.11 -21.34 -44.72
C ASP A 503 24.31 -21.90 -43.30
N ALA A 504 25.54 -21.80 -42.77
CA ALA A 504 25.85 -22.28 -41.43
C ALA A 504 26.79 -21.34 -40.66
N PHE A 505 26.51 -21.19 -39.37
CA PHE A 505 27.24 -20.34 -38.43
C PHE A 505 27.55 -21.11 -37.15
N THR A 506 28.63 -20.76 -36.49
CA THR A 506 28.94 -21.21 -35.14
C THR A 506 28.60 -20.07 -34.19
N VAL A 507 27.76 -20.32 -33.19
CA VAL A 507 27.21 -19.32 -32.27
C VAL A 507 27.42 -19.74 -30.82
N SER A 508 27.69 -18.78 -29.92
CA SER A 508 28.02 -19.08 -28.52
C SER A 508 26.97 -18.59 -27.51
N GLY A 509 25.73 -18.32 -27.94
CA GLY A 509 24.65 -17.88 -27.06
C GLY A 509 23.28 -17.96 -27.71
N ARG A 510 22.26 -17.41 -27.04
CA ARG A 510 20.84 -17.58 -27.39
C ARG A 510 20.47 -16.77 -28.63
N ILE A 511 19.62 -17.33 -29.49
CA ILE A 511 19.00 -16.59 -30.60
C ILE A 511 17.94 -15.65 -30.02
N VAL A 512 18.14 -14.34 -30.20
CA VAL A 512 17.27 -13.27 -29.72
C VAL A 512 16.12 -13.03 -30.70
N SER A 513 16.44 -12.99 -32.00
CA SER A 513 15.44 -12.79 -33.04
C SER A 513 15.87 -13.43 -34.36
N VAL A 514 14.89 -13.76 -35.19
CA VAL A 514 15.07 -14.26 -36.56
C VAL A 514 14.10 -13.53 -37.45
N GLU A 515 14.62 -12.86 -38.47
CA GLU A 515 13.85 -12.32 -39.58
C GLU A 515 14.19 -13.09 -40.85
N ILE A 516 13.17 -13.66 -41.50
CA ILE A 516 13.27 -14.33 -42.79
C ILE A 516 12.51 -13.51 -43.82
N SER A 517 13.21 -13.08 -44.88
CA SER A 517 12.66 -12.22 -45.92
C SER A 517 12.67 -12.89 -47.29
N GLY A 518 11.55 -12.77 -48.00
CA GLY A 518 11.40 -13.21 -49.40
C GLY A 518 10.76 -14.59 -49.59
N VAL A 519 10.40 -15.30 -48.51
CA VAL A 519 9.59 -16.53 -48.51
C VAL A 519 8.72 -16.59 -47.26
N ASP A 520 7.49 -17.08 -47.41
CA ASP A 520 6.53 -17.23 -46.30
C ASP A 520 6.62 -18.62 -45.64
N ASP A 521 7.10 -19.60 -46.42
CA ASP A 521 7.37 -20.98 -46.01
C ASP A 521 8.53 -21.57 -46.84
N GLY A 522 8.89 -22.84 -46.60
CA GLY A 522 9.95 -23.49 -47.37
C GLY A 522 11.37 -23.18 -46.88
N TYR A 523 11.53 -22.81 -45.61
CA TYR A 523 12.81 -22.70 -44.92
C TYR A 523 12.81 -23.59 -43.67
N GLN A 524 13.99 -23.78 -43.07
CA GLN A 524 14.18 -24.52 -41.83
C GLN A 524 15.38 -23.94 -41.07
N LEU A 525 15.23 -23.70 -39.77
CA LEU A 525 16.32 -23.34 -38.86
C LEU A 525 16.70 -24.55 -38.02
N VAL A 526 17.99 -24.87 -37.98
CA VAL A 526 18.51 -26.00 -37.22
C VAL A 526 19.60 -25.54 -36.28
N LEU A 527 19.42 -25.75 -34.98
CA LEU A 527 20.41 -25.44 -33.94
C LEU A 527 20.96 -26.75 -33.36
N ASP A 528 22.26 -26.99 -33.52
CA ASP A 528 22.95 -28.23 -33.10
C ASP A 528 22.30 -29.54 -33.58
N GLY A 529 21.64 -29.47 -34.74
CA GLY A 529 20.95 -30.61 -35.35
C GLY A 529 19.49 -30.78 -34.91
N GLU A 530 18.95 -29.88 -34.09
CA GLU A 530 17.53 -29.80 -33.73
C GLU A 530 16.80 -28.73 -34.56
N ASP A 531 15.59 -29.04 -35.05
CA ASP A 531 14.78 -28.13 -35.86
C ASP A 531 14.01 -27.16 -34.95
N VAL A 532 14.35 -25.87 -35.04
CA VAL A 532 13.79 -24.78 -34.22
C VAL A 532 12.91 -23.83 -35.05
N THR A 533 12.52 -24.23 -36.25
CA THR A 533 11.81 -23.35 -37.20
C THR A 533 10.49 -22.79 -36.64
N ASP A 534 9.70 -23.62 -35.94
CA ASP A 534 8.39 -23.23 -35.41
C ASP A 534 8.49 -22.26 -34.21
N GLU A 535 9.64 -22.20 -33.53
CA GLU A 535 9.91 -21.29 -32.41
C GLU A 535 10.11 -19.85 -32.90
N TYR A 536 10.53 -19.68 -34.16
CA TYR A 536 10.90 -18.41 -34.75
C TYR A 536 10.18 -18.14 -36.09
N ALA A 537 9.09 -18.85 -36.38
CA ALA A 537 8.33 -18.66 -37.61
C ALA A 537 7.47 -17.38 -37.57
N PRO A 538 7.45 -16.56 -38.63
CA PRO A 538 6.58 -15.41 -38.71
C PRO A 538 5.12 -15.88 -38.83
N VAL A 539 4.25 -15.27 -38.02
CA VAL A 539 2.81 -15.54 -38.01
C VAL A 539 2.19 -14.83 -39.21
N ASN A 540 2.05 -15.53 -40.34
CA ASN A 540 1.45 -14.97 -41.56
C ASN A 540 -0.07 -14.79 -41.41
N GLY A 541 -0.51 -13.54 -41.27
CA GLY A 541 -1.85 -13.05 -41.64
C GLY A 541 -1.73 -12.11 -42.85
N ASP A 542 -2.54 -12.34 -43.88
CA ASP A 542 -2.47 -11.71 -45.21
C ASP A 542 -2.67 -10.17 -45.26
N ASP A 543 -1.82 -9.48 -46.07
CA ASP A 543 -1.91 -8.17 -46.77
C ASP A 543 -2.56 -6.96 -46.02
N ASP A 544 -1.94 -5.79 -45.84
CA ASP A 544 -1.16 -4.97 -46.78
C ASP A 544 -0.25 -4.00 -45.97
N SER A 545 1.00 -3.83 -46.40
CA SER A 545 1.96 -2.74 -46.09
C SER A 545 1.81 -1.97 -44.77
N ASP A 546 2.75 -2.17 -43.83
CA ASP A 546 3.10 -1.04 -42.96
C ASP A 546 4.59 -0.99 -42.56
N ASP A 547 5.08 0.24 -42.61
CA ASP A 547 6.39 0.66 -42.20
C ASP A 547 6.29 1.06 -40.72
N GLY A 548 6.41 0.08 -39.81
CA GLY A 548 6.78 0.26 -38.41
C GLY A 548 6.18 1.44 -37.63
N GLU A 549 5.00 1.23 -37.06
CA GLU A 549 4.58 1.54 -35.68
C GLU A 549 3.47 0.50 -35.40
N SER A 550 3.31 -0.01 -34.19
CA SER A 550 2.22 -0.97 -33.90
C SER A 550 0.85 -0.30 -34.06
N GLU A 551 0.12 -0.64 -35.12
CA GLU A 551 -1.25 -0.15 -35.34
C GLU A 551 -2.25 -0.80 -34.36
N ALA A 552 -2.87 0.01 -33.51
CA ALA A 552 -4.02 -0.33 -32.67
C ALA A 552 -5.34 -0.03 -33.38
N ILE A 553 -6.42 -0.72 -33.03
CA ILE A 553 -7.75 -0.52 -33.62
C ILE A 553 -8.62 0.33 -32.69
N LEU A 554 -8.93 1.55 -33.12
CA LEU A 554 -9.88 2.46 -32.48
C LEU A 554 -11.31 2.20 -33.00
N GLU A 555 -12.24 1.84 -32.12
CA GLU A 555 -13.66 1.68 -32.43
C GLU A 555 -14.50 2.74 -31.71
N VAL A 556 -15.42 3.39 -32.43
CA VAL A 556 -16.39 4.34 -31.87
C VAL A 556 -17.77 3.72 -32.00
N LEU A 557 -18.36 3.30 -30.88
CA LEU A 557 -19.56 2.48 -30.84
C LEU A 557 -20.75 3.22 -30.24
N SER A 558 -21.93 2.93 -30.77
CA SER A 558 -23.22 3.33 -30.21
C SER A 558 -23.78 2.14 -29.42
N THR A 559 -23.93 2.30 -28.10
CA THR A 559 -24.42 1.24 -27.21
C THR A 559 -25.94 1.24 -27.05
N GLU A 560 -26.61 2.29 -27.52
CA GLU A 560 -28.07 2.41 -27.59
C GLU A 560 -28.58 2.66 -29.04
N GLU A 561 -29.90 2.75 -29.25
CA GLU A 561 -30.44 3.16 -30.57
C GLU A 561 -30.30 4.69 -30.78
N ASN A 562 -29.07 5.23 -30.75
CA ASN A 562 -28.74 6.65 -30.93
C ASN A 562 -27.77 6.89 -32.11
N GLN A 563 -27.52 8.16 -32.46
CA GLN A 563 -26.53 8.60 -33.46
C GLN A 563 -25.92 9.91 -32.98
N PHE A 564 -24.60 10.01 -33.03
CA PHE A 564 -23.84 11.16 -32.56
C PHE A 564 -22.68 11.47 -33.52
N GLU A 565 -22.19 12.71 -33.47
CA GLU A 565 -20.97 13.14 -34.16
C GLU A 565 -19.79 13.03 -33.18
N TYR A 566 -18.60 12.76 -33.70
CA TYR A 566 -17.39 12.66 -32.89
C TYR A 566 -16.22 13.39 -33.54
N GLU A 567 -15.36 13.97 -32.72
CA GLU A 567 -14.03 14.49 -33.06
C GLU A 567 -13.01 13.87 -32.11
N ILE A 568 -12.04 13.11 -32.63
CA ILE A 568 -11.04 12.38 -31.84
C ILE A 568 -9.64 12.77 -32.33
N VAL A 569 -8.75 13.14 -31.43
CA VAL A 569 -7.35 13.42 -31.74
C VAL A 569 -6.50 12.25 -31.27
N VAL A 570 -5.61 11.75 -32.13
CA VAL A 570 -4.67 10.67 -31.78
C VAL A 570 -3.24 11.07 -32.16
N GLU A 571 -2.26 10.58 -31.40
CA GLU A 571 -0.85 10.70 -31.77
C GLU A 571 -0.51 9.76 -32.95
N GLY A 572 0.46 10.16 -33.76
CA GLY A 572 0.93 9.35 -34.88
C GLY A 572 0.04 9.47 -36.12
N THR A 573 -0.49 8.34 -36.60
CA THR A 573 -1.30 8.27 -37.82
C THR A 573 -2.64 7.60 -37.55
N ALA A 574 -3.61 7.84 -38.44
CA ALA A 574 -4.89 7.14 -38.41
C ALA A 574 -5.35 6.85 -39.84
N GLU A 575 -5.80 5.62 -40.08
CA GLU A 575 -6.41 5.20 -41.34
C GLU A 575 -7.79 4.57 -41.10
N LYS A 576 -8.71 4.77 -42.05
CA LYS A 576 -10.04 4.15 -41.95
C LYS A 576 -9.92 2.64 -42.13
N THR A 577 -10.47 1.88 -41.18
CA THR A 577 -10.45 0.42 -41.23
C THR A 577 -11.86 -0.17 -41.05
N MET A 578 -11.94 -1.50 -40.99
CA MET A 578 -13.17 -2.24 -40.68
C MET A 578 -12.85 -3.39 -39.72
N THR A 579 -13.70 -3.57 -38.72
CA THR A 579 -13.70 -4.75 -37.85
C THR A 579 -14.79 -5.73 -38.29
N GLU A 580 -14.98 -6.81 -37.53
CA GLU A 580 -16.08 -7.75 -37.81
C GLU A 580 -17.46 -7.09 -37.64
N ASP A 581 -17.55 -6.02 -36.83
CA ASP A 581 -18.80 -5.42 -36.36
C ASP A 581 -19.03 -3.97 -36.84
N VAL A 582 -17.98 -3.16 -37.00
CA VAL A 582 -18.06 -1.74 -37.41
C VAL A 582 -17.06 -1.35 -38.49
N ALA A 583 -17.32 -0.26 -39.21
CA ALA A 583 -16.45 0.19 -40.29
C ALA A 583 -16.62 1.69 -40.54
N ALA A 584 -15.52 2.43 -40.64
CA ALA A 584 -15.58 3.85 -40.93
C ALA A 584 -16.22 4.11 -42.31
N ASP A 585 -17.24 4.94 -42.31
CA ASP A 585 -18.04 5.32 -43.46
C ASP A 585 -17.32 6.33 -44.36
N SER A 586 -17.85 6.53 -45.58
CA SER A 586 -17.26 7.50 -46.53
C SER A 586 -17.37 8.97 -46.08
N SER A 587 -18.18 9.27 -45.07
CA SER A 587 -18.37 10.60 -44.48
C SER A 587 -17.27 11.00 -43.50
N ASP A 588 -16.59 10.03 -42.89
CA ASP A 588 -15.62 10.35 -41.84
C ASP A 588 -14.36 10.94 -42.45
N ARG A 589 -13.55 11.61 -41.63
CA ARG A 589 -12.44 12.40 -42.13
C ARG A 589 -11.30 12.37 -41.15
N VAL A 590 -10.16 11.89 -41.64
CA VAL A 590 -8.88 11.99 -40.95
C VAL A 590 -8.11 13.18 -41.51
N VAL A 591 -7.58 14.02 -40.63
CA VAL A 591 -6.79 15.22 -40.95
C VAL A 591 -5.50 15.20 -40.14
N ASP A 592 -4.36 15.17 -40.82
CA ASP A 592 -3.04 15.38 -40.20
C ASP A 592 -2.86 16.86 -39.81
N ASN A 593 -2.57 17.09 -38.53
CA ASN A 593 -2.42 18.43 -37.95
C ASN A 593 -1.02 19.01 -38.16
N GLY A 594 -0.04 18.19 -38.54
CA GLY A 594 1.33 18.59 -38.85
C GLY A 594 2.20 18.84 -37.62
N ASP A 595 1.73 18.47 -36.43
CA ASP A 595 2.43 18.52 -35.14
C ASP A 595 2.74 17.14 -34.54
N GLY A 596 2.43 16.07 -35.28
CA GLY A 596 2.57 14.68 -34.82
C GLY A 596 1.24 14.05 -34.40
N THR A 597 0.12 14.78 -34.48
CA THR A 597 -1.24 14.27 -34.22
C THR A 597 -2.11 14.26 -35.48
N VAL A 598 -3.16 13.45 -35.47
CA VAL A 598 -4.23 13.46 -36.48
C VAL A 598 -5.60 13.59 -35.81
N THR A 599 -6.48 14.39 -36.43
CA THR A 599 -7.88 14.56 -36.00
C THR A 599 -8.81 13.73 -36.88
N ILE A 600 -9.61 12.88 -36.25
CA ILE A 600 -10.63 12.02 -36.83
C ILE A 600 -12.01 12.63 -36.53
N THR A 601 -12.80 12.93 -37.57
CA THR A 601 -14.17 13.43 -37.41
C THR A 601 -15.17 12.55 -38.16
N GLY A 602 -16.30 12.24 -37.54
CA GLY A 602 -17.28 11.33 -38.15
C GLY A 602 -18.63 11.32 -37.45
N SER A 603 -19.50 10.41 -37.87
CA SER A 603 -20.80 10.20 -37.24
C SER A 603 -21.18 8.72 -37.31
N THR A 604 -21.65 8.12 -36.21
CA THR A 604 -21.87 6.67 -36.01
C THR A 604 -23.03 6.04 -36.81
N GLY A 605 -23.33 6.56 -38.00
CA GLY A 605 -24.54 6.29 -38.78
C GLY A 605 -24.84 4.82 -39.10
N SER A 606 -26.12 4.43 -38.96
CA SER A 606 -26.81 3.18 -39.40
C SER A 606 -26.24 1.79 -39.06
N ASN A 607 -24.95 1.66 -38.73
CA ASN A 607 -24.25 0.40 -38.48
C ASN A 607 -23.64 0.33 -37.06
N SER A 608 -24.13 1.14 -36.12
CA SER A 608 -23.78 1.07 -34.69
C SER A 608 -22.32 1.41 -34.30
N GLY A 609 -21.50 1.89 -35.24
CA GLY A 609 -20.18 2.48 -34.94
C GLY A 609 -19.24 2.57 -36.15
N ASP A 610 -18.05 3.14 -35.94
CA ASP A 610 -16.97 3.35 -36.92
C ASP A 610 -15.63 2.80 -36.39
N ALA A 611 -14.68 2.47 -37.28
CA ALA A 611 -13.38 1.92 -36.90
C ALA A 611 -12.19 2.54 -37.66
N PHE A 612 -11.09 2.78 -36.95
CA PHE A 612 -9.85 3.35 -37.48
C PHE A 612 -8.63 2.56 -36.97
N ALA A 613 -7.64 2.32 -37.82
CA ALA A 613 -6.32 1.84 -37.39
C ALA A 613 -5.49 3.08 -37.01
N ILE A 614 -4.86 3.07 -35.83
CA ILE A 614 -4.09 4.20 -35.30
C ILE A 614 -2.72 3.71 -34.82
N THR A 615 -1.65 4.50 -34.96
CA THR A 615 -0.30 4.08 -34.55
C THR A 615 0.13 4.61 -33.18
N GLY A 616 -0.66 5.49 -32.56
CA GLY A 616 -0.35 6.13 -31.28
C GLY A 616 -1.55 6.17 -30.34
N THR A 617 -1.41 6.87 -29.22
CA THR A 617 -2.44 6.95 -28.18
C THR A 617 -3.53 7.97 -28.53
N VAL A 618 -4.71 7.80 -27.93
CA VAL A 618 -5.81 8.77 -28.05
C VAL A 618 -5.51 9.96 -27.14
N VAL A 619 -5.47 11.16 -27.72
CA VAL A 619 -5.18 12.44 -27.06
C VAL A 619 -6.47 13.13 -26.61
N SER A 620 -7.52 13.09 -27.44
CA SER A 620 -8.83 13.63 -27.05
C SER A 620 -10.00 12.96 -27.74
N VAL A 621 -11.16 12.99 -27.07
CA VAL A 621 -12.44 12.48 -27.56
C VAL A 621 -13.52 13.52 -27.26
N GLU A 622 -14.10 14.10 -28.28
CA GLU A 622 -15.28 14.96 -28.20
C GLU A 622 -16.47 14.25 -28.88
N ILE A 623 -17.59 14.13 -28.16
CA ILE A 623 -18.83 13.54 -28.66
C ILE A 623 -19.92 14.60 -28.61
N ASP A 624 -20.57 14.87 -29.75
CA ASP A 624 -21.66 15.84 -29.85
C ASP A 624 -22.98 15.15 -30.21
N GLY A 625 -24.03 15.48 -29.44
CA GLY A 625 -25.41 15.06 -29.68
C GLY A 625 -25.97 13.98 -28.75
N VAL A 626 -25.17 13.42 -27.83
CA VAL A 626 -25.61 12.49 -26.77
C VAL A 626 -24.78 12.68 -25.49
N ASP A 627 -25.42 12.56 -24.32
CA ASP A 627 -24.76 12.64 -23.01
C ASP A 627 -24.28 11.27 -22.50
N ASP A 628 -24.88 10.18 -23.01
CA ASP A 628 -24.61 8.79 -22.68
C ASP A 628 -25.00 7.83 -23.84
N GLY A 629 -24.66 6.55 -23.70
CA GLY A 629 -25.01 5.52 -24.70
C GLY A 629 -24.04 5.42 -25.88
N TYR A 630 -22.76 5.67 -25.63
CA TYR A 630 -21.64 5.44 -26.55
C TYR A 630 -20.47 4.76 -25.83
N GLU A 631 -19.58 4.15 -26.59
CA GLU A 631 -18.29 3.62 -26.14
C GLU A 631 -17.21 4.00 -27.17
N VAL A 632 -16.00 4.31 -26.71
CA VAL A 632 -14.82 4.46 -27.56
C VAL A 632 -13.78 3.47 -27.05
N LEU A 633 -13.30 2.59 -27.91
CA LEU A 633 -12.43 1.47 -27.56
C LEU A 633 -11.13 1.54 -28.35
N VAL A 634 -9.99 1.18 -27.75
CA VAL A 634 -8.72 0.93 -28.46
C VAL A 634 -8.32 -0.51 -28.17
N ASP A 635 -8.19 -1.34 -29.22
CA ASP A 635 -7.94 -2.79 -29.14
C ASP A 635 -8.90 -3.56 -28.21
N GLY A 636 -10.12 -3.03 -28.04
CA GLY A 636 -11.18 -3.60 -27.20
C GLY A 636 -11.22 -3.06 -25.77
N ASP A 637 -10.26 -2.22 -25.36
CA ASP A 637 -10.24 -1.56 -24.06
C ASP A 637 -10.90 -0.18 -24.13
N SER A 638 -11.79 0.13 -23.19
CA SER A 638 -12.49 1.41 -23.17
C SER A 638 -11.53 2.56 -22.81
N VAL A 639 -11.52 3.61 -23.62
CA VAL A 639 -10.90 4.87 -23.21
C VAL A 639 -11.86 5.57 -22.25
N SER A 640 -11.50 5.68 -20.98
CA SER A 640 -12.33 6.32 -19.95
C SER A 640 -12.62 7.78 -20.30
N SER A 641 -13.83 8.24 -19.99
CA SER A 641 -14.37 9.59 -20.22
C SER A 641 -13.74 10.69 -19.34
N GLY A 642 -12.41 10.75 -19.28
CA GLY A 642 -11.62 11.81 -18.66
C GLY A 642 -11.11 12.85 -19.64
N ILE A 643 -11.61 12.84 -20.89
CA ILE A 643 -11.24 13.82 -21.92
C ILE A 643 -12.47 14.65 -22.27
N VAL A 644 -12.28 15.97 -22.21
CA VAL A 644 -13.27 17.05 -22.24
C VAL A 644 -14.38 16.86 -23.29
N THR A 645 -15.64 16.87 -22.84
CA THR A 645 -16.82 17.14 -23.67
C THR A 645 -17.27 18.58 -23.44
N ASP A 646 -17.05 19.49 -24.40
CA ASP A 646 -17.61 20.85 -24.38
C ASP A 646 -19.04 20.84 -24.98
N ASP A 647 -20.05 20.79 -24.11
CA ASP A 647 -21.45 20.97 -24.50
C ASP A 647 -21.77 22.46 -24.72
N GLY A 648 -21.81 22.87 -25.99
CA GLY A 648 -22.01 24.27 -26.39
C GLY A 648 -23.44 24.84 -26.26
N ALA A 649 -23.54 26.19 -26.32
CA ALA A 649 -24.45 26.92 -27.24
C ALA A 649 -24.48 28.47 -27.10
N ASP A 650 -24.31 29.11 -28.28
CA ASP A 650 -24.97 30.33 -28.82
C ASP A 650 -24.45 31.78 -28.55
N ALA A 651 -23.67 32.26 -29.54
CA ALA A 651 -23.97 33.38 -30.48
C ALA A 651 -23.89 34.87 -30.04
N ASP A 652 -22.91 35.62 -30.57
CA ASP A 652 -23.04 36.60 -31.69
C ASP A 652 -21.96 37.73 -31.65
N ASP A 653 -21.46 38.05 -32.86
CA ASP A 653 -20.85 39.32 -33.36
C ASP A 653 -19.35 39.67 -33.11
N ASP A 654 -18.58 39.54 -34.21
CA ASP A 654 -17.57 40.46 -34.78
C ASP A 654 -16.72 41.36 -33.83
N ASP A 655 -15.40 41.13 -33.75
CA ASP A 655 -14.36 41.88 -34.48
C ASP A 655 -12.93 41.43 -34.07
N GLY A 656 -12.09 41.25 -35.08
CA GLY A 656 -10.71 40.74 -35.06
C GLY A 656 -9.74 41.09 -33.92
N GLY A 657 -8.84 40.15 -33.67
CA GLY A 657 -7.57 40.35 -32.98
C GLY A 657 -6.85 39.02 -32.83
N ASP A 658 -5.84 38.82 -33.68
CA ASP A 658 -4.71 37.90 -33.46
C ASP A 658 -4.17 38.09 -32.04
N ASP A 659 -4.11 37.03 -31.24
CA ASP A 659 -3.01 36.70 -30.33
C ASP A 659 -3.32 35.32 -29.68
N THR A 660 -2.37 34.41 -29.81
CA THR A 660 -2.29 33.15 -29.07
C THR A 660 -2.37 33.44 -27.56
N ALA A 661 -3.49 33.13 -26.93
CA ALA A 661 -3.65 33.17 -25.48
C ALA A 661 -3.73 31.73 -24.97
N GLY A 662 -2.90 31.39 -23.99
CA GLY A 662 -3.05 30.16 -23.21
C GLY A 662 -4.47 30.14 -22.62
N ALA A 663 -5.06 28.94 -22.55
CA ALA A 663 -6.42 28.76 -22.06
C ALA A 663 -6.57 29.44 -20.68
N GLU A 664 -7.59 30.28 -20.54
CA GLU A 664 -7.93 30.91 -19.27
C GLU A 664 -8.65 29.88 -18.38
N VAL A 665 -8.05 29.53 -17.24
CA VAL A 665 -8.57 28.60 -16.22
C VAL A 665 -8.86 29.32 -14.91
N VAL A 666 -9.68 28.75 -14.03
CA VAL A 666 -10.09 29.35 -12.75
C VAL A 666 -9.26 28.77 -11.60
N LEU A 667 -8.59 29.64 -10.85
CA LEU A 667 -7.88 29.32 -9.61
C LEU A 667 -8.74 29.74 -8.41
N GLU A 668 -9.04 28.80 -7.52
CA GLU A 668 -9.78 29.03 -6.27
C GLU A 668 -8.90 28.72 -5.06
N VAL A 669 -8.92 29.60 -4.05
CA VAL A 669 -8.25 29.40 -2.75
C VAL A 669 -9.33 29.32 -1.69
N LEU A 670 -9.52 28.14 -1.12
CA LEU A 670 -10.65 27.80 -0.25
C LEU A 670 -10.21 27.48 1.18
N SER A 671 -11.07 27.84 2.12
CA SER A 671 -11.00 27.46 3.53
C SER A 671 -11.96 26.29 3.74
N THR A 672 -11.43 25.11 4.08
CA THR A 672 -12.25 23.91 4.33
C THR A 672 -12.74 23.83 5.78
N GLU A 673 -12.20 24.67 6.67
CA GLU A 673 -12.65 24.86 8.05
C GLU A 673 -13.06 26.33 8.34
N GLU A 674 -13.54 26.62 9.56
CA GLU A 674 -13.81 28.01 10.00
C GLU A 674 -12.50 28.77 10.35
N ASN A 675 -11.49 28.72 9.47
CA ASN A 675 -10.19 29.40 9.59
C ASN A 675 -10.06 30.59 8.61
N GLN A 676 -9.02 31.42 8.81
CA GLN A 676 -8.63 32.51 7.91
C GLN A 676 -7.11 32.49 7.81
N PHE A 677 -6.58 32.47 6.59
CA PHE A 677 -5.14 32.37 6.32
C PHE A 677 -4.73 33.34 5.20
N GLU A 678 -3.44 33.67 5.16
CA GLU A 678 -2.85 34.47 4.09
C GLU A 678 -2.21 33.53 3.06
N TYR A 679 -2.24 33.92 1.78
CA TYR A 679 -1.66 33.13 0.70
C TYR A 679 -0.82 34.00 -0.22
N GLU A 680 0.25 33.42 -0.76
CA GLU A 680 1.04 33.93 -1.88
C GLU A 680 1.23 32.81 -2.92
N ILE A 681 0.80 33.04 -4.16
CA ILE A 681 0.78 32.04 -5.23
C ILE A 681 1.47 32.62 -6.47
N VAL A 682 2.41 31.89 -7.05
CA VAL A 682 3.08 32.28 -8.31
C VAL A 682 2.52 31.47 -9.46
N VAL A 683 2.20 32.13 -10.57
CA VAL A 683 1.68 31.49 -11.80
C VAL A 683 2.56 31.89 -12.98
N ASP A 684 2.93 30.92 -13.83
CA ASP A 684 3.65 31.17 -15.08
C ASP A 684 2.68 31.57 -16.19
N GLY A 685 2.26 32.84 -16.16
CA GLY A 685 1.26 33.38 -17.09
C GLY A 685 0.67 34.70 -16.59
N THR A 686 -0.60 34.93 -16.87
CA THR A 686 -1.34 36.09 -16.36
C THR A 686 -2.34 35.69 -15.28
N ALA A 687 -2.71 36.63 -14.41
CA ALA A 687 -3.80 36.44 -13.46
C ALA A 687 -4.68 37.70 -13.38
N GLU A 688 -6.00 37.51 -13.34
CA GLU A 688 -6.98 38.57 -13.08
C GLU A 688 -7.96 38.14 -11.99
N LYS A 689 -8.43 39.09 -11.17
CA LYS A 689 -9.43 38.79 -10.13
C LYS A 689 -10.76 38.40 -10.76
N THR A 690 -11.36 37.31 -10.28
CA THR A 690 -12.66 36.82 -10.77
C THR A 690 -13.63 36.51 -9.64
N MET A 691 -14.79 35.96 -9.98
CA MET A 691 -15.78 35.44 -9.03
C MET A 691 -16.38 34.14 -9.57
N THR A 692 -16.51 33.14 -8.72
CA THR A 692 -17.26 31.90 -8.98
C THR A 692 -18.62 31.95 -8.30
N GLU A 693 -19.37 30.84 -8.32
CA GLU A 693 -20.65 30.76 -7.61
C GLU A 693 -20.47 30.85 -6.08
N ASP A 694 -19.30 30.42 -5.58
CA ASP A 694 -19.04 30.24 -4.15
C ASP A 694 -18.02 31.23 -3.56
N VAL A 695 -16.99 31.63 -4.31
CA VAL A 695 -15.91 32.51 -3.83
C VAL A 695 -15.57 33.66 -4.78
N ALA A 696 -14.96 34.73 -4.26
CA ALA A 696 -14.63 35.90 -5.08
C ALA A 696 -13.49 36.71 -4.47
N ALA A 697 -12.45 37.00 -5.27
CA ALA A 697 -11.34 37.84 -4.83
C ALA A 697 -11.82 39.26 -4.46
N ASP A 698 -11.45 39.72 -3.27
CA ASP A 698 -11.94 40.97 -2.70
C ASP A 698 -11.05 42.19 -3.02
N SER A 699 -11.11 43.27 -2.23
CA SER A 699 -10.29 44.48 -2.48
C SER A 699 -8.89 44.42 -1.83
N GLY A 700 -8.65 43.40 -1.00
CA GLY A 700 -7.43 43.14 -0.24
C GLY A 700 -6.36 42.42 -1.06
N ASP A 701 -6.75 41.55 -1.98
CA ASP A 701 -5.79 40.74 -2.75
C ASP A 701 -5.08 41.58 -3.80
N ARG A 702 -3.92 41.11 -4.20
CA ARG A 702 -3.04 41.79 -5.14
C ARG A 702 -2.57 40.79 -6.17
N VAL A 703 -2.51 41.25 -7.41
CA VAL A 703 -1.83 40.55 -8.49
C VAL A 703 -0.69 41.45 -8.95
N VAL A 704 0.52 40.93 -8.94
CA VAL A 704 1.74 41.64 -9.30
C VAL A 704 2.45 40.87 -10.41
N ASP A 705 2.65 41.53 -11.55
CA ASP A 705 3.48 41.02 -12.64
C ASP A 705 4.96 41.15 -12.28
N ASN A 706 5.68 40.02 -12.28
CA ASN A 706 7.09 39.94 -11.89
C ASN A 706 8.04 40.34 -13.03
N GLY A 707 7.53 40.42 -14.26
CA GLY A 707 8.28 40.87 -15.44
C GLY A 707 9.22 39.83 -16.04
N ASP A 708 9.13 38.57 -15.59
CA ASP A 708 9.87 37.41 -16.09
C ASP A 708 8.97 36.38 -16.82
N GLY A 709 7.67 36.64 -16.91
CA GLY A 709 6.67 35.70 -17.45
C GLY A 709 5.68 35.25 -16.38
N THR A 710 6.02 35.42 -15.10
CA THR A 710 5.18 35.02 -13.96
C THR A 710 4.41 36.18 -13.33
N VAL A 711 3.31 35.85 -12.64
CA VAL A 711 2.55 36.76 -11.77
C VAL A 711 2.47 36.20 -10.36
N THR A 712 2.62 37.05 -9.36
CA THR A 712 2.38 36.72 -7.94
C THR A 712 1.01 37.23 -7.50
N ILE A 713 0.18 36.32 -6.99
CA ILE A 713 -1.12 36.57 -6.39
C ILE A 713 -0.97 36.49 -4.88
N SER A 714 -1.33 37.54 -4.14
CA SER A 714 -1.26 37.53 -2.68
C SER A 714 -2.56 38.05 -2.06
N GLY A 715 -3.10 37.38 -1.05
CA GLY A 715 -4.39 37.74 -0.44
C GLY A 715 -4.63 37.10 0.92
N SER A 716 -5.85 37.23 1.42
CA SER A 716 -6.27 36.57 2.67
C SER A 716 -7.70 36.08 2.50
N THR A 717 -7.98 34.81 2.82
CA THR A 717 -9.29 34.20 2.59
C THR A 717 -10.40 34.98 3.32
N GLY A 718 -11.21 35.69 2.54
CA GLY A 718 -12.23 36.64 3.01
C GLY A 718 -13.46 35.99 3.65
N SER A 719 -14.44 36.80 4.06
CA SER A 719 -15.62 36.40 4.89
C SER A 719 -16.63 35.42 4.25
N ASN A 720 -16.27 34.79 3.13
CA ASN A 720 -17.06 33.83 2.35
C ASN A 720 -16.23 32.57 2.01
N SER A 721 -15.32 32.16 2.89
CA SER A 721 -14.62 30.87 2.78
C SER A 721 -13.59 30.74 1.64
N GLY A 722 -13.23 31.81 0.91
CA GLY A 722 -12.16 31.75 -0.11
C GLY A 722 -12.15 32.90 -1.12
N ASP A 723 -11.19 32.85 -2.06
CA ASP A 723 -10.95 33.84 -3.14
C ASP A 723 -10.79 33.14 -4.51
N ALA A 724 -11.05 33.87 -5.62
CA ALA A 724 -10.95 33.33 -6.97
C ALA A 724 -10.27 34.25 -7.99
N PHE A 725 -9.47 33.65 -8.89
CA PHE A 725 -8.72 34.33 -9.96
C PHE A 725 -8.85 33.57 -11.29
N THR A 726 -8.80 34.27 -12.41
CA THR A 726 -8.66 33.68 -13.75
C THR A 726 -7.19 33.74 -14.16
N ILE A 727 -6.61 32.63 -14.59
CA ILE A 727 -5.19 32.51 -14.93
C ILE A 727 -4.98 31.88 -16.32
N THR A 728 -3.87 32.14 -17.02
CA THR A 728 -3.59 31.61 -18.39
C THR A 728 -2.45 30.58 -18.47
N GLY A 729 -1.91 30.17 -17.32
CA GLY A 729 -0.78 29.25 -17.21
C GLY A 729 -0.79 28.45 -15.90
N THR A 730 0.28 27.73 -15.60
CA THR A 730 0.33 26.79 -14.47
C THR A 730 0.74 27.45 -13.16
N VAL A 731 0.22 26.94 -12.05
CA VAL A 731 0.68 27.32 -10.71
C VAL A 731 2.11 26.79 -10.52
N VAL A 732 3.01 27.69 -10.13
CA VAL A 732 4.45 27.45 -9.96
C VAL A 732 4.80 27.26 -8.48
N SER A 733 4.22 28.08 -7.60
CA SER A 733 4.39 27.96 -6.16
C SER A 733 3.12 28.36 -5.41
N VAL A 734 2.91 27.75 -4.24
CA VAL A 734 1.83 28.08 -3.30
C VAL A 734 2.45 28.20 -1.92
N GLU A 735 2.31 29.35 -1.29
CA GLU A 735 2.69 29.59 0.11
C GLU A 735 1.43 29.96 0.90
N ILE A 736 1.14 29.20 1.96
CA ILE A 736 0.03 29.44 2.86
C ILE A 736 0.59 29.72 4.25
N SER A 737 0.13 30.81 4.88
CA SER A 737 0.59 31.18 6.22
C SER A 737 -0.59 31.42 7.18
N GLY A 738 -0.42 30.93 8.40
CA GLY A 738 -1.39 31.08 9.49
C GLY A 738 -2.32 29.88 9.72
N THR A 739 -2.15 28.78 8.97
CA THR A 739 -2.83 27.49 9.16
C THR A 739 -1.95 26.36 8.59
N ASP A 740 -1.90 25.20 9.25
CA ASP A 740 -1.12 24.03 8.79
C ASP A 740 -2.03 23.00 8.05
N ASP A 741 -3.34 23.13 8.22
CA ASP A 741 -4.41 22.33 7.60
C ASP A 741 -5.67 23.18 7.38
N GLY A 742 -6.74 22.59 6.83
CA GLY A 742 -8.03 23.27 6.67
C GLY A 742 -8.10 24.26 5.50
N TYR A 743 -7.35 24.02 4.42
CA TYR A 743 -7.40 24.79 3.18
C TYR A 743 -7.31 23.90 1.94
N GLU A 744 -7.78 24.41 0.80
CA GLU A 744 -7.62 23.82 -0.53
C GLU A 744 -7.24 24.91 -1.53
N VAL A 745 -6.39 24.57 -2.51
CA VAL A 745 -6.11 25.42 -3.68
C VAL A 745 -6.44 24.61 -4.92
N LEU A 746 -7.42 25.08 -5.70
CA LEU A 746 -7.98 24.36 -6.83
C LEU A 746 -7.70 25.11 -8.15
N VAL A 747 -7.33 24.39 -9.20
CA VAL A 747 -7.28 24.91 -10.59
C VAL A 747 -8.31 24.13 -11.41
N ASP A 748 -9.32 24.81 -11.93
CA ASP A 748 -10.49 24.22 -12.62
C ASP A 748 -11.19 23.09 -11.83
N GLY A 749 -11.07 23.11 -10.50
CA GLY A 749 -11.68 22.14 -9.59
C GLY A 749 -10.72 21.07 -9.07
N ASP A 750 -9.51 20.97 -9.62
CA ASP A 750 -8.50 19.99 -9.22
C ASP A 750 -7.52 20.57 -8.19
N SER A 751 -7.23 19.83 -7.12
CA SER A 751 -6.33 20.27 -6.05
C SER A 751 -4.87 20.29 -6.50
N VAL A 752 -4.19 21.43 -6.30
CA VAL A 752 -2.78 21.62 -6.65
C VAL A 752 -1.84 21.70 -5.44
N SER A 753 -2.36 21.52 -4.23
CA SER A 753 -1.59 21.62 -2.97
C SER A 753 -0.79 20.36 -2.61
N SER A 754 -0.92 19.26 -3.36
CA SER A 754 -0.26 17.97 -3.08
C SER A 754 1.08 17.77 -3.79
N GLY A 755 1.60 18.77 -4.54
CA GLY A 755 2.80 18.58 -5.36
C GLY A 755 3.76 19.77 -5.48
N ILE A 756 3.65 20.80 -4.66
CA ILE A 756 4.47 22.03 -4.78
C ILE A 756 5.00 22.47 -3.41
N VAL A 757 6.33 22.64 -3.33
CA VAL A 757 7.08 23.01 -2.12
C VAL A 757 6.60 24.33 -1.51
N THR A 758 6.20 24.30 -0.25
CA THR A 758 6.00 25.49 0.60
C THR A 758 7.32 25.86 1.27
N ASP A 759 7.97 26.95 0.81
CA ASP A 759 9.20 27.49 1.40
C ASP A 759 8.86 28.60 2.40
N ASP A 760 8.87 28.29 3.71
CA ASP A 760 8.83 29.31 4.77
C ASP A 760 10.26 29.70 5.17
N GLY A 761 10.76 30.80 4.57
CA GLY A 761 12.14 31.28 4.69
C GLY A 761 12.53 32.04 5.98
N ASP A 762 13.85 32.17 6.19
CA ASP A 762 14.62 33.44 6.26
C ASP A 762 15.98 33.31 6.99
N ASP A 763 17.11 33.54 6.29
CA ASP A 763 17.90 34.80 6.32
C ASP A 763 19.38 34.63 5.83
N ALA A 764 19.65 35.19 4.64
CA ALA A 764 20.84 35.95 4.18
C ALA A 764 22.30 35.41 4.38
N ASP A 765 23.07 35.26 3.29
CA ASP A 765 23.79 36.39 2.62
C ASP A 765 24.90 35.86 1.64
N ASP A 766 24.95 36.50 0.46
CA ASP A 766 26.09 36.74 -0.43
C ASP A 766 26.94 35.59 -1.03
N GLY A 767 26.83 35.44 -2.36
CA GLY A 767 27.99 35.70 -3.23
C GLY A 767 28.32 34.73 -4.38
N ASP A 768 27.77 35.03 -5.56
CA ASP A 768 28.45 35.32 -6.84
C ASP A 768 29.39 34.28 -7.53
N ASP A 769 29.20 34.23 -8.85
CA ASP A 769 30.02 33.76 -9.98
C ASP A 769 30.34 32.25 -10.18
N GLY A 770 29.79 31.71 -11.28
CA GLY A 770 30.66 31.41 -12.44
C GLY A 770 30.43 30.10 -13.19
N ASP A 771 29.93 30.23 -14.42
CA ASP A 771 29.95 29.25 -15.52
C ASP A 771 31.25 28.40 -15.60
N ALA A 772 31.14 27.10 -15.89
CA ALA A 772 31.42 26.52 -17.22
C ALA A 772 31.86 25.03 -17.21
N ASP A 773 31.32 24.33 -18.21
CA ASP A 773 31.88 23.21 -18.99
C ASP A 773 31.77 21.75 -18.46
N ASP A 774 30.83 21.03 -19.11
CA ASP A 774 30.84 19.64 -19.59
C ASP A 774 32.00 18.72 -19.14
N SER A 775 31.64 17.65 -18.45
CA SER A 775 31.94 16.28 -18.90
C SER A 775 31.10 15.26 -18.15
N ASP A 776 30.33 14.49 -18.91
CA ASP A 776 29.58 13.29 -18.51
C ASP A 776 30.42 12.29 -17.69
N ASP A 777 29.86 11.84 -16.56
CA ASP A 777 30.01 10.48 -16.04
C ASP A 777 28.74 10.13 -15.25
N ASP A 778 28.05 9.09 -15.73
CA ASP A 778 26.77 8.61 -15.23
C ASP A 778 26.94 7.90 -13.87
N THR A 779 26.55 8.58 -12.80
CA THR A 779 25.75 8.01 -11.70
C THR A 779 24.75 9.07 -11.32
N ALA A 780 23.48 8.90 -11.72
CA ALA A 780 22.42 9.70 -11.15
C ALA A 780 22.35 9.34 -9.66
N ASP A 781 22.98 10.18 -8.86
CA ASP A 781 22.90 10.29 -7.42
C ASP A 781 21.41 10.43 -7.04
N SER A 782 20.72 9.31 -6.87
CA SER A 782 19.34 9.31 -6.39
C SER A 782 19.36 9.79 -4.93
N GLU A 783 18.69 10.91 -4.67
CA GLU A 783 18.45 11.38 -3.32
C GLU A 783 17.59 10.36 -2.57
N VAL A 784 18.11 9.85 -1.45
CA VAL A 784 17.42 8.91 -0.55
C VAL A 784 17.40 9.45 0.87
N ILE A 785 16.44 9.00 1.68
CA ILE A 785 16.28 9.47 3.06
C ILE A 785 17.07 8.56 4.01
N LEU A 786 17.97 9.16 4.80
CA LEU A 786 18.66 8.53 5.92
C LEU A 786 18.02 8.96 7.24
N GLU A 787 17.50 8.02 8.01
CA GLU A 787 16.95 8.27 9.34
C GLU A 787 17.79 7.57 10.42
N VAL A 788 18.05 8.30 11.51
CA VAL A 788 18.73 7.80 12.70
C VAL A 788 17.74 7.78 13.84
N LEU A 789 17.24 6.60 14.20
CA LEU A 789 16.12 6.41 15.11
C LEU A 789 16.56 5.84 16.46
N SER A 790 15.92 6.29 17.52
CA SER A 790 15.96 5.71 18.86
C SER A 790 14.78 4.77 19.03
N THR A 791 15.03 3.49 19.27
CA THR A 791 13.97 2.48 19.41
C THR A 791 13.55 2.23 20.87
N GLU A 792 14.29 2.81 21.82
CA GLU A 792 13.92 2.88 23.23
C GLU A 792 13.92 4.34 23.74
N GLU A 793 13.58 4.56 25.02
CA GLU A 793 13.74 5.87 25.69
C GLU A 793 15.24 6.17 26.00
N ASN A 794 16.12 6.07 25.00
CA ASN A 794 17.55 6.38 25.06
C ASN A 794 17.90 7.64 24.25
N GLN A 795 19.08 8.21 24.53
CA GLN A 795 19.68 9.29 23.76
C GLN A 795 21.13 8.91 23.52
N PHE A 796 21.56 8.97 22.26
CA PHE A 796 22.93 8.64 21.86
C PHE A 796 23.47 9.69 20.87
N GLU A 797 24.78 9.79 20.81
CA GLU A 797 25.49 10.57 19.80
C GLU A 797 25.84 9.65 18.63
N TYR A 798 25.77 10.17 17.41
CA TYR A 798 26.14 9.43 16.20
C TYR A 798 27.11 10.23 15.32
N GLU A 799 27.97 9.50 14.62
CA GLU A 799 28.82 9.99 13.53
C GLU A 799 28.69 9.01 12.35
N ILE A 800 28.14 9.47 11.23
CA ILE A 800 27.86 8.67 10.03
C ILE A 800 28.63 9.28 8.86
N VAL A 801 29.33 8.44 8.09
CA VAL A 801 30.04 8.87 6.87
C VAL A 801 29.29 8.33 5.67
N VAL A 802 29.03 9.20 4.69
CA VAL A 802 28.26 8.90 3.47
C VAL A 802 29.09 9.29 2.25
N GLU A 803 29.06 8.48 1.19
CA GLU A 803 29.58 8.86 -0.13
C GLU A 803 28.60 9.83 -0.81
N GLY A 804 29.09 10.94 -1.38
CA GLY A 804 28.25 11.94 -2.03
C GLY A 804 27.94 13.14 -1.13
N THR A 805 26.69 13.61 -1.14
CA THR A 805 26.18 14.76 -0.37
C THR A 805 25.25 14.30 0.74
N ALA A 806 25.08 15.17 1.73
CA ALA A 806 24.02 15.04 2.73
C ALA A 806 23.43 16.42 3.05
N GLU A 807 22.13 16.48 3.26
CA GLU A 807 21.41 17.68 3.69
C GLU A 807 20.43 17.33 4.80
N LYS A 808 20.16 18.28 5.70
CA LYS A 808 19.18 18.07 6.78
C LYS A 808 17.76 18.06 6.20
N THR A 809 16.91 17.16 6.65
CA THR A 809 15.51 17.10 6.24
C THR A 809 14.59 16.75 7.41
N MET A 810 13.31 16.61 7.12
CA MET A 810 12.31 16.05 8.02
C MET A 810 11.49 14.99 7.29
N THR A 811 11.13 13.93 8.02
CA THR A 811 10.10 12.96 7.65
C THR A 811 8.86 13.16 8.52
N ASP A 812 7.82 12.39 8.30
CA ASP A 812 6.60 12.41 9.12
C ASP A 812 6.89 12.11 10.60
N ASP A 813 7.97 11.37 10.89
CA ASP A 813 8.30 10.86 12.22
C ASP A 813 9.51 11.56 12.88
N VAL A 814 10.53 11.97 12.11
CA VAL A 814 11.80 12.50 12.66
C VAL A 814 12.37 13.66 11.85
N ALA A 815 13.18 14.53 12.48
CA ALA A 815 13.75 15.70 11.83
C ALA A 815 15.14 16.02 12.38
N ALA A 816 16.09 16.34 11.51
CA ALA A 816 17.43 16.75 11.96
C ALA A 816 17.38 18.06 12.75
N ASP A 817 17.90 18.01 13.97
CA ASP A 817 17.90 19.11 14.91
C ASP A 817 18.94 20.19 14.54
N SER A 818 18.75 21.39 15.10
CA SER A 818 19.73 22.48 14.98
C SER A 818 21.13 22.15 15.55
N GLY A 819 21.22 21.08 16.34
CA GLY A 819 22.47 20.57 16.92
C GLY A 819 23.31 19.73 15.96
N ASP A 820 22.69 19.17 14.91
CA ASP A 820 23.36 18.24 14.00
C ASP A 820 24.28 18.98 13.04
N GLN A 821 25.32 18.30 12.58
CA GLN A 821 26.34 18.86 11.71
C GLN A 821 26.54 17.96 10.51
N VAL A 822 26.62 18.59 9.35
CA VAL A 822 26.99 17.96 8.09
C VAL A 822 28.29 18.60 7.63
N VAL A 823 29.34 17.79 7.49
CA VAL A 823 30.71 18.25 7.21
C VAL A 823 31.26 17.50 6.00
N ASP A 824 31.43 18.20 4.89
CA ASP A 824 32.16 17.70 3.72
C ASP A 824 33.64 17.46 4.08
N ASN A 825 34.11 16.22 3.88
CA ASN A 825 35.47 15.79 4.17
C ASN A 825 36.48 16.18 3.08
N GLY A 826 36.01 16.63 1.91
CA GLY A 826 36.82 17.06 0.77
C GLY A 826 37.48 15.90 0.01
N ASP A 827 37.00 14.68 0.21
CA ASP A 827 37.44 13.45 -0.48
C ASP A 827 36.30 12.70 -1.19
N GLY A 828 35.13 13.34 -1.34
CA GLY A 828 33.93 12.74 -1.93
C GLY A 828 32.99 12.11 -0.90
N THR A 829 33.29 12.25 0.40
CA THR A 829 32.42 11.83 1.50
C THR A 829 31.99 13.00 2.38
N VAL A 830 30.84 12.84 3.02
CA VAL A 830 30.31 13.78 4.02
C VAL A 830 30.16 13.06 5.36
N THR A 831 30.57 13.72 6.44
CA THR A 831 30.35 13.26 7.81
C THR A 831 29.14 13.96 8.40
N ILE A 832 28.13 13.18 8.80
CA ILE A 832 26.95 13.60 9.54
C ILE A 832 27.19 13.29 11.01
N SER A 833 27.03 14.25 11.91
CA SER A 833 27.16 14.01 13.35
C SER A 833 26.09 14.73 14.14
N GLY A 834 25.51 14.07 15.14
CA GLY A 834 24.38 14.60 15.87
C GLY A 834 24.10 13.86 17.17
N SER A 835 22.98 14.18 17.79
CA SER A 835 22.47 13.44 18.93
C SER A 835 20.98 13.29 18.80
N THR A 836 20.45 12.07 18.91
CA THR A 836 19.02 11.81 18.73
C THR A 836 18.19 12.67 19.69
N GLY A 837 17.57 13.69 19.13
CA GLY A 837 16.86 14.77 19.81
C GLY A 837 15.47 14.40 20.33
N SER A 838 14.66 15.40 20.65
CA SER A 838 13.45 15.30 21.49
C SER A 838 12.27 14.51 20.89
N ASN A 839 12.43 13.93 19.71
CA ASN A 839 11.41 13.27 18.89
C ASN A 839 11.82 11.84 18.45
N SER A 840 12.74 11.19 19.15
CA SER A 840 13.12 9.79 18.90
C SER A 840 13.94 9.54 17.62
N GLY A 841 14.50 10.57 16.96
CA GLY A 841 15.48 10.40 15.87
C GLY A 841 15.71 11.67 15.04
N ASP A 842 16.59 11.58 14.03
CA ASP A 842 16.99 12.65 13.10
C ASP A 842 16.96 12.16 11.64
N ALA A 843 16.75 13.06 10.66
CA ALA A 843 16.63 12.70 9.23
C ALA A 843 17.49 13.57 8.30
N PHE A 844 18.06 12.94 7.27
CA PHE A 844 18.92 13.58 6.25
C PHE A 844 18.58 13.07 4.85
N VAL A 845 18.62 13.94 3.83
CA VAL A 845 18.67 13.51 2.43
C VAL A 845 20.11 13.24 2.07
N ILE A 846 20.40 12.10 1.42
CA ILE A 846 21.73 11.73 0.96
C ILE A 846 21.70 11.27 -0.49
N THR A 847 22.78 11.45 -1.24
CA THR A 847 22.87 11.08 -2.67
C THR A 847 23.64 9.80 -2.95
N GLY A 848 24.27 9.21 -1.94
CA GLY A 848 25.07 7.98 -2.08
C GLY A 848 24.98 7.07 -0.86
N THR A 849 25.93 6.14 -0.73
CA THR A 849 25.83 5.04 0.24
C THR A 849 26.44 5.37 1.59
N VAL A 850 25.89 4.78 2.66
CA VAL A 850 26.47 4.86 4.00
C VAL A 850 27.77 4.03 4.04
N VAL A 851 28.87 4.68 4.40
CA VAL A 851 30.21 4.08 4.44
C VAL A 851 30.54 3.54 5.83
N SER A 852 30.14 4.26 6.87
CA SER A 852 30.36 3.86 8.26
C SER A 852 29.42 4.56 9.21
N VAL A 853 29.04 3.86 10.27
CA VAL A 853 28.24 4.37 11.38
C VAL A 853 29.04 4.17 12.68
N GLU A 854 29.20 5.24 13.47
CA GLU A 854 29.70 5.17 14.85
C GLU A 854 28.62 5.72 15.79
N ILE A 855 28.22 4.90 16.78
CA ILE A 855 27.26 5.28 17.84
C ILE A 855 28.00 5.34 19.18
N ASP A 856 27.85 6.44 19.93
CA ASP A 856 28.35 6.59 21.30
C ASP A 856 27.20 6.83 22.28
N GLY A 857 27.16 6.05 23.36
CA GLY A 857 26.15 6.16 24.41
C GLY A 857 25.00 5.13 24.36
N ALA A 858 24.94 4.30 23.31
CA ALA A 858 24.02 3.16 23.19
C ALA A 858 24.78 1.93 22.64
N ASP A 859 24.59 0.77 23.29
CA ASP A 859 25.08 -0.55 22.79
C ASP A 859 23.97 -1.30 22.01
N ASP A 860 22.71 -0.86 22.16
CA ASP A 860 21.48 -1.36 21.56
C ASP A 860 20.40 -0.25 21.63
N GLY A 861 19.22 -0.47 21.03
CA GLY A 861 18.12 0.50 21.11
C GLY A 861 18.20 1.67 20.12
N TYR A 862 18.82 1.44 18.96
CA TYR A 862 18.82 2.38 17.84
C TYR A 862 18.51 1.65 16.53
N ARG A 863 18.13 2.41 15.51
CA ARG A 863 17.93 1.91 14.14
C ARG A 863 18.47 2.93 13.14
N ILE A 864 19.17 2.46 12.11
CA ILE A 864 19.60 3.25 10.96
C ILE A 864 18.76 2.81 9.77
N VAL A 865 18.05 3.76 9.15
CA VAL A 865 17.15 3.50 8.03
C VAL A 865 17.65 4.27 6.82
N VAL A 866 17.77 3.61 5.67
CA VAL A 866 18.07 4.26 4.38
C VAL A 866 16.96 3.90 3.41
N ASP A 867 16.25 4.91 2.91
CA ASP A 867 15.11 4.78 1.98
C ASP A 867 14.01 3.82 2.49
N GLY A 868 13.78 3.83 3.81
CA GLY A 868 12.82 2.92 4.48
C GLY A 868 13.37 1.54 4.87
N ASP A 869 14.54 1.14 4.38
CA ASP A 869 15.19 -0.12 4.72
C ASP A 869 16.02 -0.02 6.02
N ASP A 870 15.82 -0.94 6.96
CA ASP A 870 16.65 -1.06 8.16
C ASP A 870 18.02 -1.66 7.82
N VAL A 871 19.07 -0.85 7.93
CA VAL A 871 20.46 -1.26 7.65
C VAL A 871 21.30 -1.40 8.93
N THR A 872 20.68 -1.39 10.10
CA THR A 872 21.38 -1.38 11.40
C THR A 872 22.37 -2.53 11.55
N ASP A 873 21.96 -3.75 11.16
CA ASP A 873 22.76 -4.97 11.26
C ASP A 873 23.99 -4.98 10.32
N GLU A 874 24.06 -4.08 9.33
CA GLU A 874 25.18 -3.99 8.40
C GLU A 874 26.41 -3.31 9.02
N TYR A 875 26.21 -2.54 10.10
CA TYR A 875 27.24 -1.68 10.70
C TYR A 875 27.57 -2.00 12.17
N ASP A 876 27.00 -3.09 12.71
CA ASP A 876 27.12 -3.54 14.11
C ASP A 876 28.36 -4.44 14.43
#